data_AF-A0AAU4M7A1-F1
#
_entry.id   AF-A0AAU4M7A1-F1
#
_cell.length_a   1.000
_cell.length_b   1.000
_cell.length_c   1.000
_cell.angle_alpha   90.00
_cell.angle_beta   90.00
_cell.angle_gamma   90.00
#
_symmetry.space_group_name_H-M   'P 1'
#
loop_
_entity.id
_entity.type
_entity.pdbx_description
1 polymer ?
#
loop_
_entity_poly.entity_id
_entity_poly.type
_entity_poly.pdbx_seq_one_letter_code
_entity_poly.pdbx_strand_id
1 'polypeptide(L)'
;MSRSITGAEAGSSRARRRTAAAVATVTAATLGLGLPLAGTALAAAPSTGRAPVVTRAALDPSLVAGRGAAVDFAEQEAENAATDGTVLGPDRTAYTVAAEASGRQAVTLKPGQYVEFTLPAAANAINVRYSVPDAPSGGGTTAPLDVTVNGKGRTTMNLTSKYAWLYNQYPFSNDPQAGVMHTDWWITECGCVPAATTPAPVVDTPFRPNHAFDEQRLLLGRTYRAGDKVRLAVPAGSATVTVDLLDSQLVGLPHVDLLAANVLAFGADPSGRHDSADAIDRAIAFAKKSHLKVYIPPGTYQVNRHILVDDVTIEGAGSWYTVIKGHQVDLATPAPDGSVHTGVGFYGKDASAGGSRNVHLSGFAIEGDVRERVDTDQVNGIGGSLSDSTIEGLYIHHTKVGMWFDGPMSNLRITGNVIADQIADGINFHTGVTDSLVSNNFVRNTGDDGLAMWSEKTEDARNTFDHNTVQTPVLANGIAIYGGTDNTVSNNLIADPIREGSAIQVGSRFGAEAFTGHLWITDNTTVRSGTKELNWNIGLGAIWFYALEKNIDADIQVTGDNFLDNTYNAIMLVADWPVKDLYSVDNLHFKDIKVDGAGTSVLSARAAGSATFENVDARNVGAVGVNNCGTFHFTGAGSEFSLKDLGGNDGGGTTGAWLAPWELPNTITCDDHPPLVAPPAPSAW
;
A
#
# COMPACT_ATOMS: atom_id res chain seq x y z
N MET A 1 -43.82 36.85 36.02
CA MET A 1 -44.66 37.98 35.60
C MET A 1 -45.52 37.48 34.44
N SER A 2 -46.77 37.10 34.74
CA SER A 2 -48.02 37.71 34.21
C SER A 2 -48.19 37.52 32.70
N ARG A 3 -49.26 36.95 32.12
CA ARG A 3 -50.62 36.60 32.59
C ARG A 3 -51.29 35.74 31.48
N SER A 4 -51.99 34.66 31.87
CA SER A 4 -53.45 34.43 31.71
C SER A 4 -53.92 33.88 30.35
N ILE A 5 -54.45 32.63 30.24
CA ILE A 5 -55.80 32.11 30.64
C ILE A 5 -56.87 32.61 29.62
N THR A 6 -57.74 31.85 28.93
CA THR A 6 -58.71 30.73 29.19
C THR A 6 -59.30 30.37 27.80
N GLY A 7 -60.02 29.29 27.47
CA GLY A 7 -60.75 28.18 28.13
C GLY A 7 -61.37 27.31 27.00
N ALA A 8 -61.48 25.98 27.13
CA ALA A 8 -62.72 25.22 27.47
C ALA A 8 -63.96 25.61 26.62
N GLU A 9 -64.76 24.73 26.01
CA GLU A 9 -65.20 23.39 26.42
C GLU A 9 -66.06 22.71 25.32
N ALA A 10 -66.11 21.37 25.40
CA ALA A 10 -67.23 20.43 25.17
C ALA A 10 -68.04 20.38 23.85
N GLY A 11 -68.36 19.14 23.43
CA GLY A 11 -69.60 18.89 22.68
C GLY A 11 -69.63 17.63 21.81
N SER A 12 -69.96 16.48 22.41
CA SER A 12 -70.14 15.18 21.72
C SER A 12 -71.43 15.08 20.90
N SER A 13 -71.47 14.11 19.97
CA SER A 13 -72.58 13.15 19.68
C SER A 13 -72.87 13.03 18.16
N ARG A 14 -72.54 11.91 17.51
CA ARG A 14 -73.21 10.59 17.40
C ARG A 14 -74.24 10.50 16.24
N ALA A 15 -73.94 9.51 15.38
CA ALA A 15 -74.87 8.59 14.71
C ALA A 15 -75.70 9.20 13.54
N ARG A 16 -76.08 8.47 12.48
CA ARG A 16 -76.32 7.03 12.29
C ARG A 16 -76.63 6.81 10.79
N ARG A 17 -76.21 5.66 10.22
CA ARG A 17 -76.97 4.74 9.30
C ARG A 17 -77.50 5.35 7.98
N ARG A 18 -77.51 4.69 6.81
CA ARG A 18 -77.65 3.26 6.45
C ARG A 18 -77.60 3.17 4.90
N THR A 19 -76.99 2.09 4.36
CA THR A 19 -77.44 1.19 3.24
C THR A 19 -78.14 1.79 2.00
N ALA A 20 -77.97 1.36 0.75
CA ALA A 20 -77.31 0.20 0.13
C ALA A 20 -77.43 0.31 -1.42
N ALA A 21 -76.64 -0.52 -2.12
CA ALA A 21 -76.88 -1.19 -3.41
C ALA A 21 -77.14 -0.33 -4.66
N ALA A 22 -76.20 -0.28 -5.63
CA ALA A 22 -75.88 -1.28 -6.67
C ALA A 22 -76.64 -1.02 -7.97
N VAL A 23 -75.93 -0.84 -9.09
CA VAL A 23 -76.00 -1.61 -10.34
C VAL A 23 -74.97 -1.02 -11.31
N ALA A 24 -74.21 -1.91 -11.94
CA ALA A 24 -73.17 -1.63 -12.91
C ALA A 24 -73.73 -1.52 -14.34
N THR A 25 -73.09 -0.68 -15.17
CA THR A 25 -72.95 -0.91 -16.61
C THR A 25 -71.60 -0.39 -17.08
N VAL A 26 -70.83 -1.28 -17.70
CA VAL A 26 -69.51 -1.06 -18.31
C VAL A 26 -69.71 -0.56 -19.73
N THR A 27 -69.02 0.52 -20.12
CA THR A 27 -68.35 0.59 -21.43
C THR A 27 -67.21 1.62 -21.37
N ALA A 28 -66.08 1.18 -21.90
CA ALA A 28 -64.76 1.78 -21.82
C ALA A 28 -64.54 2.91 -22.84
N ALA A 29 -63.69 3.89 -22.48
CA ALA A 29 -62.52 4.27 -23.28
C ALA A 29 -61.60 5.18 -22.45
N THR A 30 -60.35 4.74 -22.38
CA THR A 30 -59.09 5.37 -21.97
C THR A 30 -58.92 6.83 -22.42
N LEU A 31 -58.10 7.72 -21.84
CA LEU A 31 -56.80 7.58 -21.17
C LEU A 31 -56.46 8.94 -20.51
N GLY A 32 -55.77 8.92 -19.36
CA GLY A 32 -54.94 10.05 -18.89
C GLY A 32 -55.51 10.89 -17.75
N LEU A 33 -54.92 10.72 -16.55
CA LEU A 33 -54.77 11.64 -15.40
C LEU A 33 -54.09 10.78 -14.30
N GLY A 34 -53.00 11.20 -13.67
CA GLY A 34 -53.01 12.23 -12.62
C GLY A 34 -53.06 11.57 -11.24
N LEU A 35 -51.95 11.73 -10.49
CA LEU A 35 -51.65 11.59 -9.03
C LEU A 35 -52.83 11.47 -8.03
N PRO A 36 -52.63 11.07 -6.74
CA PRO A 36 -51.52 10.39 -6.05
C PRO A 36 -51.99 9.15 -5.23
N LEU A 37 -51.10 8.27 -4.76
CA LEU A 37 -51.45 7.24 -3.76
C LEU A 37 -50.47 7.19 -2.59
N ALA A 38 -51.09 7.14 -1.42
CA ALA A 38 -50.56 7.15 -0.07
C ALA A 38 -49.42 6.13 0.16
N GLY A 39 -48.42 6.59 0.91
CA GLY A 39 -47.33 5.76 1.42
C GLY A 39 -47.83 4.70 2.38
N THR A 40 -47.64 3.44 2.00
CA THR A 40 -47.50 2.33 2.93
C THR A 40 -46.03 2.23 3.30
N ALA A 41 -45.70 2.53 4.55
CA ALA A 41 -44.41 2.18 5.13
C ALA A 41 -44.24 0.67 5.05
N LEU A 42 -43.41 0.19 4.12
CA LEU A 42 -42.91 -1.18 4.16
C LEU A 42 -41.99 -1.26 5.38
N ALA A 43 -42.44 -1.98 6.40
CA ALA A 43 -41.56 -2.48 7.43
C ALA A 43 -40.42 -3.25 6.73
N ALA A 44 -39.19 -2.77 6.90
CA ALA A 44 -38.01 -3.45 6.41
C ALA A 44 -38.02 -4.89 6.93
N ALA A 45 -38.04 -5.86 6.01
CA ALA A 45 -37.76 -7.24 6.36
C ALA A 45 -36.38 -7.30 7.02
N PRO A 46 -36.17 -8.18 8.02
CA PRO A 46 -34.83 -8.35 8.59
C PRO A 46 -33.90 -8.75 7.45
N SER A 47 -32.83 -7.97 7.25
CA SER A 47 -31.80 -8.32 6.27
C SER A 47 -31.24 -9.69 6.66
N THR A 48 -31.48 -10.69 5.82
CA THR A 48 -30.68 -11.90 5.81
C THR A 48 -29.25 -11.43 5.58
N GLY A 49 -28.42 -11.47 6.64
CA GLY A 49 -27.09 -10.85 6.64
C GLY A 49 -26.29 -11.28 5.41
N ARG A 50 -25.74 -10.30 4.69
CA ARG A 50 -24.80 -10.54 3.60
C ARG A 50 -23.64 -11.37 4.19
N ALA A 51 -23.27 -12.47 3.51
CA ALA A 51 -22.12 -13.25 3.93
C ALA A 51 -20.87 -12.36 3.94
N PRO A 52 -19.93 -12.57 4.88
CA PRO A 52 -18.68 -11.81 4.89
C PRO A 52 -17.90 -12.08 3.60
N VAL A 53 -17.31 -11.02 3.02
CA VAL A 53 -16.50 -11.08 1.80
C VAL A 53 -15.05 -10.89 2.23
N VAL A 54 -14.27 -11.97 2.22
CA VAL A 54 -12.84 -11.92 2.51
C VAL A 54 -12.10 -11.58 1.24
N THR A 55 -11.16 -10.64 1.31
CA THR A 55 -10.35 -10.22 0.18
C THR A 55 -8.86 -10.48 0.42
N ARG A 56 -8.09 -10.34 -0.67
CA ARG A 56 -6.64 -10.17 -0.66
C ARG A 56 -6.33 -8.98 -1.56
N ALA A 57 -6.02 -7.83 -0.97
CA ALA A 57 -5.90 -6.56 -1.65
C ALA A 57 -7.13 -6.29 -2.54
N ALA A 58 -8.31 -6.27 -1.94
CA ALA A 58 -9.61 -6.09 -2.59
C ALA A 58 -9.96 -7.04 -3.74
N LEU A 59 -9.23 -8.16 -3.91
CA LEU A 59 -9.59 -9.22 -4.87
C LEU A 59 -10.19 -10.43 -4.17
N ASP A 60 -10.96 -11.20 -4.94
CA ASP A 60 -11.33 -12.56 -4.56
C ASP A 60 -10.03 -13.39 -4.38
N PRO A 61 -9.85 -14.06 -3.22
CA PRO A 61 -8.65 -14.85 -2.95
C PRO A 61 -8.33 -15.92 -3.99
N SER A 62 -9.31 -16.41 -4.75
CA SER A 62 -9.09 -17.39 -5.82
C SER A 62 -8.31 -16.83 -7.02
N LEU A 63 -8.33 -15.52 -7.25
CA LEU A 63 -7.58 -14.86 -8.33
C LEU A 63 -6.09 -14.73 -8.03
N VAL A 64 -5.72 -14.84 -6.76
CA VAL A 64 -4.34 -14.66 -6.27
C VAL A 64 -3.84 -15.90 -5.53
N ALA A 65 -4.43 -17.06 -5.80
CA ALA A 65 -4.07 -18.30 -5.13
C ALA A 65 -2.58 -18.64 -5.35
N GLY A 66 -1.86 -18.91 -4.26
CA GLY A 66 -0.41 -19.16 -4.29
C GLY A 66 0.45 -17.91 -4.46
N ARG A 67 -0.14 -16.71 -4.41
CA ARG A 67 0.56 -15.43 -4.51
C ARG A 67 0.40 -14.64 -3.22
N GLY A 68 1.41 -13.84 -2.90
CA GLY A 68 1.42 -12.96 -1.74
C GLY A 68 1.74 -13.67 -0.42
N ALA A 69 1.76 -12.89 0.65
CA ALA A 69 2.07 -13.35 1.98
C ALA A 69 0.95 -14.20 2.58
N ALA A 70 1.36 -15.28 3.26
CA ALA A 70 0.48 -16.05 4.11
C ALA A 70 0.20 -15.29 5.43
N VAL A 71 -0.82 -14.42 5.41
CA VAL A 71 -1.26 -13.68 6.60
C VAL A 71 -2.31 -14.45 7.41
N ASP A 72 -2.30 -14.27 8.73
CA ASP A 72 -3.20 -14.93 9.69
C ASP A 72 -4.45 -14.09 10.04
N PHE A 73 -4.64 -12.97 9.34
CA PHE A 73 -5.85 -12.16 9.39
C PHE A 73 -6.73 -12.33 8.14
N ALA A 74 -8.01 -12.06 8.32
CA ALA A 74 -8.99 -11.96 7.25
C ALA A 74 -9.33 -10.49 7.01
N GLU A 75 -8.90 -9.99 5.84
CA GLU A 75 -9.17 -8.65 5.32
C GLU A 75 -10.60 -8.57 4.77
N GLN A 76 -11.30 -7.49 5.07
CA GLN A 76 -12.62 -7.16 4.53
C GLN A 76 -12.68 -5.66 4.18
N GLU A 77 -12.97 -5.35 2.91
CA GLU A 77 -13.17 -3.96 2.46
C GLU A 77 -14.47 -3.36 3.01
N ALA A 78 -14.44 -2.10 3.42
CA ALA A 78 -15.57 -1.43 4.07
C ALA A 78 -16.77 -1.26 3.13
N GLU A 79 -16.55 -1.03 1.83
CA GLU A 79 -17.59 -0.86 0.83
C GLU A 79 -18.38 -2.16 0.55
N ASN A 80 -17.83 -3.31 0.97
CA ASN A 80 -18.52 -4.60 0.92
C ASN A 80 -19.37 -4.88 2.17
N ALA A 81 -19.14 -4.13 3.26
CA ALA A 81 -19.84 -4.29 4.53
C ALA A 81 -21.18 -3.53 4.59
N ALA A 82 -21.99 -3.81 5.62
CA ALA A 82 -23.25 -3.09 5.81
C ALA A 82 -22.95 -1.71 6.39
N THR A 83 -23.45 -0.64 5.76
CA THR A 83 -23.19 0.73 6.22
C THR A 83 -24.39 1.66 5.96
N ASP A 84 -24.53 2.69 6.79
CA ASP A 84 -25.37 3.86 6.52
C ASP A 84 -24.54 5.12 6.19
N GLY A 85 -23.23 4.94 5.99
CA GLY A 85 -22.27 5.92 5.49
C GLY A 85 -22.34 6.11 3.97
N THR A 86 -21.33 6.78 3.42
CA THR A 86 -21.20 7.05 1.98
C THR A 86 -20.02 6.28 1.41
N VAL A 87 -20.26 5.41 0.43
CA VAL A 87 -19.19 4.74 -0.31
C VAL A 87 -18.50 5.75 -1.22
N LEU A 88 -17.17 5.81 -1.14
CA LEU A 88 -16.29 6.54 -2.05
C LEU A 88 -15.77 5.62 -3.16
N GLY A 89 -15.43 6.20 -4.31
CA GLY A 89 -14.78 5.50 -5.40
C GLY A 89 -15.68 4.51 -6.18
N PRO A 90 -15.09 3.71 -7.09
CA PRO A 90 -13.65 3.63 -7.36
C PRO A 90 -13.10 4.90 -8.03
N ASP A 91 -11.90 5.34 -7.63
CA ASP A 91 -11.15 6.45 -8.27
C ASP A 91 -9.65 6.12 -8.31
N ARG A 92 -8.96 6.46 -9.41
CA ARG A 92 -7.50 6.28 -9.56
C ARG A 92 -6.75 7.59 -9.71
N THR A 93 -7.44 8.71 -9.53
CA THR A 93 -6.85 10.04 -9.63
C THR A 93 -5.92 10.25 -8.44
N ALA A 94 -4.63 10.49 -8.71
CA ALA A 94 -3.65 10.81 -7.70
C ALA A 94 -4.13 11.95 -6.78
N TYR A 95 -3.72 11.92 -5.52
CA TYR A 95 -4.07 12.91 -4.49
C TYR A 95 -5.55 12.91 -4.06
N THR A 96 -6.31 11.87 -4.39
CA THR A 96 -7.66 11.64 -3.87
C THR A 96 -7.65 10.56 -2.80
N VAL A 97 -8.49 10.72 -1.77
CA VAL A 97 -8.66 9.71 -0.71
C VAL A 97 -9.13 8.37 -1.29
N ALA A 98 -9.98 8.39 -2.31
CA ALA A 98 -10.45 7.16 -2.93
C ALA A 98 -9.32 6.41 -3.67
N ALA A 99 -8.39 7.11 -4.32
CA ALA A 99 -7.25 6.44 -4.96
C ALA A 99 -6.36 5.70 -3.97
N GLU A 100 -6.10 6.27 -2.79
CA GLU A 100 -5.26 5.67 -1.76
C GLU A 100 -5.93 4.55 -0.95
N ALA A 101 -7.23 4.34 -1.15
CA ALA A 101 -7.98 3.25 -0.54
C ALA A 101 -7.68 1.90 -1.21
N SER A 102 -7.70 0.82 -0.43
CA SER A 102 -7.64 -0.55 -0.95
C SER A 102 -8.79 -0.76 -1.94
N GLY A 103 -8.53 -1.36 -3.10
CA GLY A 103 -9.57 -1.53 -4.13
C GLY A 103 -10.09 -0.21 -4.72
N ARG A 104 -9.48 0.93 -4.36
CA ARG A 104 -9.85 2.29 -4.75
C ARG A 104 -11.17 2.79 -4.17
N GLN A 105 -11.68 2.13 -3.13
CA GLN A 105 -12.98 2.40 -2.53
C GLN A 105 -12.89 2.39 -1.00
N ALA A 106 -13.75 3.18 -0.36
CA ALA A 106 -13.81 3.24 1.10
C ALA A 106 -15.21 3.71 1.54
N VAL A 107 -15.47 3.77 2.84
CA VAL A 107 -16.73 4.27 3.40
C VAL A 107 -16.48 5.46 4.31
N THR A 108 -17.02 6.62 3.95
CA THR A 108 -17.02 7.82 4.78
C THR A 108 -18.22 7.84 5.74
N LEU A 109 -17.93 7.99 7.02
CA LEU A 109 -18.86 8.01 8.14
C LEU A 109 -18.91 9.40 8.79
N LYS A 110 -20.07 10.03 8.75
CA LYS A 110 -20.40 11.22 9.54
C LYS A 110 -20.78 10.83 10.98
N PRO A 111 -20.82 11.78 11.93
CA PRO A 111 -21.28 11.51 13.29
C PRO A 111 -22.64 10.79 13.32
N GLY A 112 -22.68 9.67 14.04
CA GLY A 112 -23.84 8.80 14.16
C GLY A 112 -23.95 7.69 13.10
N GLN A 113 -23.11 7.71 12.06
CA GLN A 113 -23.06 6.66 11.02
C GLN A 113 -22.10 5.53 11.41
N TYR A 114 -22.26 4.39 10.76
CA TYR A 114 -21.47 3.19 11.01
C TYR A 114 -21.16 2.39 9.75
N VAL A 115 -20.16 1.53 9.87
CA VAL A 115 -19.95 0.35 9.03
C VAL A 115 -19.91 -0.89 9.93
N GLU A 116 -20.54 -1.97 9.50
CA GLU A 116 -20.71 -3.20 10.28
C GLU A 116 -20.23 -4.42 9.48
N PHE A 117 -19.11 -4.97 9.93
CA PHE A 117 -18.47 -6.16 9.38
C PHE A 117 -19.03 -7.41 10.05
N THR A 118 -19.10 -8.50 9.29
CA THR A 118 -19.40 -9.83 9.82
C THR A 118 -18.09 -10.60 9.91
N LEU A 119 -17.78 -11.25 11.02
CA LEU A 119 -16.52 -12.00 11.14
C LEU A 119 -16.57 -13.26 10.27
N PRO A 120 -15.59 -13.49 9.38
CA PRO A 120 -15.53 -14.72 8.56
C PRO A 120 -15.04 -15.93 9.35
N ALA A 121 -14.24 -15.70 10.41
CA ALA A 121 -13.65 -16.71 11.26
C ALA A 121 -13.70 -16.27 12.74
N ALA A 122 -13.21 -17.11 13.65
CA ALA A 122 -13.01 -16.67 15.02
C ALA A 122 -11.95 -15.57 15.08
N ALA A 123 -12.18 -14.53 15.87
CA ALA A 123 -11.24 -13.41 16.03
C ALA A 123 -11.30 -12.84 17.45
N ASN A 124 -10.17 -12.34 17.93
CA ASN A 124 -10.07 -11.62 19.21
C ASN A 124 -9.34 -10.27 19.06
N ALA A 125 -8.92 -9.92 17.85
CA ALA A 125 -8.28 -8.67 17.51
C ALA A 125 -8.78 -8.16 16.16
N ILE A 126 -8.73 -6.83 15.98
CA ILE A 126 -8.98 -6.17 14.71
C ILE A 126 -7.88 -5.14 14.43
N ASN A 127 -7.59 -4.90 13.17
CA ASN A 127 -6.84 -3.74 12.68
C ASN A 127 -7.74 -2.99 11.70
N VAL A 128 -7.82 -1.67 11.83
CA VAL A 128 -8.69 -0.83 11.00
C VAL A 128 -7.80 0.14 10.23
N ARG A 129 -7.87 0.12 8.90
CA ARG A 129 -7.28 1.16 8.06
C ARG A 129 -8.29 2.28 7.85
N TYR A 130 -7.89 3.51 8.14
CA TYR A 130 -8.78 4.65 8.22
C TYR A 130 -8.11 5.93 7.75
N SER A 131 -8.92 6.94 7.46
CA SER A 131 -8.48 8.31 7.25
C SER A 131 -9.34 9.26 8.07
N VAL A 132 -8.70 10.23 8.74
CA VAL A 132 -9.37 11.36 9.39
C VAL A 132 -8.77 12.67 8.89
N PRO A 133 -9.54 13.77 8.84
CA PRO A 133 -9.03 15.04 8.36
C PRO A 133 -7.83 15.54 9.16
N ASP A 134 -6.85 16.09 8.47
CA ASP A 134 -5.77 16.81 9.12
C ASP A 134 -6.22 18.14 9.74
N ALA A 135 -5.40 18.69 10.63
CA ALA A 135 -5.60 20.02 11.15
C ALA A 135 -5.34 21.07 10.06
N PRO A 136 -6.04 22.22 10.05
CA PRO A 136 -5.83 23.24 9.01
C PRO A 136 -4.40 23.78 8.89
N SER A 137 -3.58 23.60 9.93
CA SER A 137 -2.17 24.00 10.02
C SER A 137 -1.20 22.80 10.05
N GLY A 138 -1.65 21.60 9.72
CA GLY A 138 -0.86 20.37 9.85
C GLY A 138 -0.71 19.88 11.29
N GLY A 139 0.06 18.80 11.46
CA GLY A 139 0.39 18.22 12.77
C GLY A 139 -0.67 17.29 13.37
N GLY A 140 -1.77 17.03 12.64
CA GLY A 140 -2.74 16.00 12.95
C GLY A 140 -3.93 16.42 13.82
N THR A 141 -5.01 15.65 13.71
CA THR A 141 -6.15 15.65 14.62
C THR A 141 -6.35 14.27 15.25
N THR A 142 -7.27 14.17 16.20
CA THR A 142 -7.72 12.87 16.73
C THR A 142 -9.23 12.73 16.58
N ALA A 143 -9.69 11.51 16.36
CA ALA A 143 -11.13 11.20 16.29
C ALA A 143 -11.44 9.89 17.02
N PRO A 144 -12.49 9.84 17.86
CA PRO A 144 -12.92 8.58 18.45
C PRO A 144 -13.71 7.75 17.43
N LEU A 145 -13.50 6.43 17.46
CA LEU A 145 -14.30 5.45 16.73
C LEU A 145 -14.82 4.41 17.72
N ASP A 146 -16.14 4.31 17.87
CA ASP A 146 -16.75 3.32 18.74
C ASP A 146 -16.76 1.95 18.06
N VAL A 147 -16.18 0.96 18.74
CA VAL A 147 -16.20 -0.45 18.35
C VAL A 147 -17.17 -1.19 19.25
N THR A 148 -18.13 -1.88 18.65
CA THR A 148 -19.04 -2.79 19.37
C THR A 148 -19.10 -4.13 18.68
N VAL A 149 -19.33 -5.20 19.44
CA VAL A 149 -19.54 -6.54 18.87
C VAL A 149 -20.93 -7.04 19.22
N ASN A 150 -21.74 -7.38 18.21
CA ASN A 150 -23.15 -7.75 18.35
C ASN A 150 -23.98 -6.68 19.08
N GLY A 151 -23.67 -5.40 18.87
CA GLY A 151 -24.31 -4.26 19.53
C GLY A 151 -24.06 -4.18 21.05
N LYS A 152 -23.05 -4.90 21.57
CA LYS A 152 -22.67 -4.94 22.98
C LYS A 152 -21.19 -4.60 23.14
N GLY A 153 -20.79 -4.24 24.37
CA GLY A 153 -19.38 -4.05 24.74
C GLY A 153 -18.69 -2.97 23.93
N ARG A 154 -19.02 -1.70 24.20
CA ARG A 154 -18.43 -0.54 23.54
C ARG A 154 -17.01 -0.30 24.04
N THR A 155 -16.05 -0.34 23.12
CA THR A 155 -14.67 0.12 23.30
C THR A 155 -14.43 1.26 22.32
N THR A 156 -13.76 2.33 22.74
CA THR A 156 -13.41 3.44 21.85
C THR A 156 -11.98 3.27 21.38
N MET A 157 -11.81 3.22 20.06
CA MET A 157 -10.52 3.31 19.37
C MET A 157 -10.21 4.79 19.12
N ASN A 158 -9.01 5.24 19.47
CA ASN A 158 -8.58 6.62 19.25
C ASN A 158 -7.79 6.68 17.95
N LEU A 159 -8.39 7.28 16.93
CA LEU A 159 -7.78 7.52 15.63
C LEU A 159 -6.98 8.81 15.63
N THR A 160 -5.99 8.92 14.75
CA THR A 160 -5.15 10.10 14.58
C THR A 160 -4.80 10.35 13.12
N SER A 161 -4.62 11.60 12.71
CA SER A 161 -4.01 11.92 11.41
C SER A 161 -2.56 12.39 11.53
N LYS A 162 -1.96 12.28 12.73
CA LYS A 162 -0.61 12.76 13.04
C LYS A 162 0.50 12.15 12.18
N TYR A 163 0.30 10.91 11.73
CA TYR A 163 1.24 10.14 10.91
C TYR A 163 0.77 10.04 9.45
N ALA A 164 -0.39 10.62 9.15
CA ALA A 164 -0.96 10.72 7.82
C ALA A 164 -0.81 12.15 7.29
N TRP A 165 -1.17 12.33 6.03
CA TRP A 165 -1.15 13.58 5.28
C TRP A 165 0.25 14.18 5.11
N LEU A 166 0.75 14.01 3.90
CA LEU A 166 1.88 14.75 3.36
C LEU A 166 1.40 15.65 2.22
N TYR A 167 2.09 16.75 2.01
CA TYR A 167 1.73 17.79 1.05
C TYR A 167 2.95 18.18 0.20
N ASN A 168 2.67 18.86 -0.90
CA ASN A 168 3.65 19.50 -1.77
C ASN A 168 4.56 18.54 -2.56
N GLN A 169 5.59 19.09 -3.19
CA GLN A 169 6.66 18.36 -3.86
C GLN A 169 7.59 17.72 -2.83
N TYR A 170 8.30 16.65 -3.23
CA TYR A 170 9.37 16.07 -2.42
C TYR A 170 10.48 17.12 -2.15
N PRO A 171 11.09 17.18 -0.94
CA PRO A 171 10.77 16.39 0.25
C PRO A 171 9.48 16.90 0.90
N PHE A 172 8.48 16.03 0.98
CA PHE A 172 7.09 16.41 1.28
C PHE A 172 6.95 17.19 2.60
N SER A 173 6.00 18.11 2.64
CA SER A 173 5.70 18.93 3.82
C SER A 173 4.57 18.32 4.66
N ASN A 174 4.61 18.53 5.97
CA ASN A 174 3.46 18.33 6.88
C ASN A 174 2.64 19.64 7.06
N ASP A 175 2.92 20.71 6.29
CA ASP A 175 2.14 21.95 6.33
C ASP A 175 1.18 22.05 5.13
N PRO A 176 -0.15 21.90 5.32
CA PRO A 176 -1.13 22.03 4.25
C PRO A 176 -1.22 23.44 3.66
N GLN A 177 -0.67 24.46 4.33
CA GLN A 177 -0.63 25.84 3.84
C GLN A 177 0.70 26.21 3.18
N ALA A 178 1.63 25.26 3.06
CA ALA A 178 2.90 25.48 2.38
C ALA A 178 2.66 25.89 0.91
N GLY A 179 3.27 27.00 0.50
CA GLY A 179 3.39 27.35 -0.91
C GLY A 179 4.27 26.33 -1.65
N VAL A 180 4.23 26.33 -2.98
CA VAL A 180 5.07 25.45 -3.83
C VAL A 180 6.53 25.48 -3.37
N MET A 181 7.08 24.33 -2.96
CA MET A 181 8.42 24.26 -2.36
C MET A 181 9.54 24.39 -3.39
N HIS A 182 9.33 23.86 -4.60
CA HIS A 182 10.29 23.90 -5.70
C HIS A 182 9.70 24.62 -6.91
N THR A 183 9.70 25.96 -6.87
CA THR A 183 9.19 26.79 -7.97
C THR A 183 10.01 26.68 -9.26
N ASP A 184 11.24 26.16 -9.17
CA ASP A 184 12.15 25.91 -10.28
C ASP A 184 11.98 24.50 -10.91
N TRP A 185 11.11 23.67 -10.34
CA TRP A 185 10.79 22.36 -10.89
C TRP A 185 9.58 22.42 -11.80
N TRP A 186 9.53 21.50 -12.77
CA TRP A 186 8.34 21.28 -13.57
C TRP A 186 7.19 20.76 -12.69
N ILE A 187 5.98 21.28 -12.90
CA ILE A 187 4.75 20.71 -12.31
C ILE A 187 3.70 20.46 -13.39
N THR A 188 3.04 19.32 -13.28
CA THR A 188 2.01 18.85 -14.21
C THR A 188 0.80 19.77 -14.23
N GLU A 189 0.46 20.38 -13.11
CA GLU A 189 -0.75 21.19 -12.90
C GLU A 189 -0.78 22.44 -13.78
N CYS A 190 0.39 23.05 -14.04
CA CYS A 190 0.50 24.14 -15.01
C CYS A 190 1.12 23.72 -16.33
N GLY A 191 1.66 22.49 -16.42
CA GLY A 191 2.52 22.08 -17.54
C GLY A 191 3.64 23.08 -17.74
N CYS A 192 4.31 23.47 -16.65
CA CYS A 192 5.29 24.56 -16.66
C CYS A 192 6.28 24.43 -15.51
N VAL A 193 7.40 25.16 -15.61
CA VAL A 193 8.24 25.50 -14.47
C VAL A 193 7.72 26.84 -13.91
N PRO A 194 7.16 26.90 -12.68
CA PRO A 194 6.53 28.11 -12.14
C PRO A 194 7.41 29.35 -12.19
N ALA A 195 8.68 29.24 -11.78
CA ALA A 195 9.65 30.33 -11.75
C ALA A 195 10.04 30.84 -13.16
N ALA A 196 9.79 30.05 -14.21
CA ALA A 196 10.06 30.41 -15.60
C ALA A 196 8.81 30.91 -16.35
N THR A 197 7.64 30.98 -15.68
CA THR A 197 6.35 31.30 -16.30
C THR A 197 5.85 32.68 -15.85
N THR A 198 5.34 33.51 -16.77
CA THR A 198 4.83 34.85 -16.47
C THR A 198 3.41 35.05 -17.02
N PRO A 199 2.41 35.40 -16.16
CA PRO A 199 2.51 35.48 -14.71
C PRO A 199 2.79 34.11 -14.08
N ALA A 200 3.42 34.08 -12.91
CA ALA A 200 3.64 32.82 -12.19
C ALA A 200 2.28 32.14 -11.92
N PRO A 201 2.19 30.81 -12.07
CA PRO A 201 0.96 30.08 -11.81
C PRO A 201 0.58 30.20 -10.33
N VAL A 202 -0.73 30.29 -10.06
CA VAL A 202 -1.28 30.17 -8.71
C VAL A 202 -1.61 28.70 -8.49
N VAL A 203 -1.09 28.13 -7.42
CA VAL A 203 -1.33 26.75 -7.00
C VAL A 203 -2.15 26.78 -5.71
N ASP A 204 -3.29 26.10 -5.71
CA ASP A 204 -4.19 26.04 -4.55
C ASP A 204 -3.58 25.21 -3.41
N THR A 205 -3.88 25.60 -2.17
CA THR A 205 -3.54 24.85 -0.96
C THR A 205 -4.77 24.09 -0.42
N PRO A 206 -4.60 22.87 0.13
CA PRO A 206 -3.37 22.08 0.15
C PRO A 206 -2.97 21.59 -1.24
N PHE A 207 -1.67 21.67 -1.54
CA PHE A 207 -1.12 21.19 -2.81
C PHE A 207 -0.68 19.72 -2.67
N ARG A 208 -1.13 18.85 -3.57
CA ARG A 208 -0.76 17.41 -3.62
C ARG A 208 -0.91 16.66 -2.28
N PRO A 209 -2.07 16.73 -1.60
CA PRO A 209 -2.29 15.94 -0.39
C PRO A 209 -2.18 14.45 -0.69
N ASN A 210 -1.39 13.72 0.09
CA ASN A 210 -1.16 12.28 -0.07
C ASN A 210 -0.88 11.60 1.27
N HIS A 211 -0.78 10.27 1.28
CA HIS A 211 -0.56 9.48 2.50
C HIS A 211 -1.70 9.67 3.50
N ALA A 212 -2.94 9.65 3.01
CA ALA A 212 -4.15 10.05 3.71
C ALA A 212 -4.66 9.02 4.74
N PHE A 213 -4.19 7.78 4.66
CA PHE A 213 -4.59 6.68 5.55
C PHE A 213 -3.54 6.36 6.60
N ASP A 214 -4.01 5.76 7.69
CA ASP A 214 -3.24 5.21 8.81
C ASP A 214 -3.96 3.95 9.33
N GLU A 215 -3.30 3.16 10.19
CA GLU A 215 -3.88 1.95 10.77
C GLU A 215 -3.88 1.92 12.29
N GLN A 216 -4.97 1.40 12.86
CA GLN A 216 -5.13 1.27 14.29
C GLN A 216 -5.59 -0.14 14.71
N ARG A 217 -4.73 -0.78 15.51
CA ARG A 217 -4.95 -2.11 16.10
C ARG A 217 -5.76 -2.04 17.39
N LEU A 218 -6.60 -3.05 17.63
CA LEU A 218 -7.39 -3.21 18.87
C LEU A 218 -7.63 -4.68 19.24
N LEU A 219 -7.26 -5.06 20.45
CA LEU A 219 -7.71 -6.31 21.08
C LEU A 219 -9.17 -6.18 21.57
N LEU A 220 -10.01 -7.14 21.21
CA LEU A 220 -11.45 -7.16 21.56
C LEU A 220 -11.74 -7.68 22.97
N GLY A 221 -10.70 -8.10 23.72
CA GLY A 221 -10.79 -8.58 25.11
C GLY A 221 -11.34 -10.00 25.30
N ARG A 222 -11.85 -10.64 24.23
CA ARG A 222 -12.22 -12.06 24.19
C ARG A 222 -12.32 -12.55 22.74
N THR A 223 -12.38 -13.87 22.56
CA THR A 223 -12.60 -14.48 21.25
C THR A 223 -14.08 -14.50 20.87
N TYR A 224 -14.37 -13.91 19.71
CA TYR A 224 -15.65 -13.95 19.01
C TYR A 224 -15.63 -15.02 17.92
N ARG A 225 -16.81 -15.40 17.42
CA ARG A 225 -17.00 -16.49 16.45
C ARG A 225 -17.30 -15.94 15.07
N ALA A 226 -17.10 -16.77 14.05
CA ALA A 226 -17.62 -16.48 12.72
C ALA A 226 -19.13 -16.14 12.78
N GLY A 227 -19.53 -15.11 12.05
CA GLY A 227 -20.89 -14.57 12.04
C GLY A 227 -21.17 -13.49 13.09
N ASP A 228 -20.31 -13.30 14.10
CA ASP A 228 -20.43 -12.15 15.02
C ASP A 228 -20.17 -10.84 14.25
N LYS A 229 -20.86 -9.77 14.65
CA LYS A 229 -20.85 -8.49 13.94
C LYS A 229 -19.99 -7.46 14.65
N VAL A 230 -18.93 -6.99 14.00
CA VAL A 230 -18.09 -5.89 14.49
C VAL A 230 -18.57 -4.59 13.84
N ARG A 231 -19.10 -3.68 14.64
CA ARG A 231 -19.55 -2.37 14.18
C ARG A 231 -18.56 -1.29 14.58
N LEU A 232 -18.14 -0.49 13.60
CA LEU A 232 -17.37 0.73 13.76
C LEU A 232 -18.32 1.92 13.57
N ALA A 233 -18.47 2.78 14.57
CA ALA A 233 -19.39 3.90 14.53
C ALA A 233 -18.73 5.21 14.97
N VAL A 234 -18.99 6.29 14.25
CA VAL A 234 -18.49 7.62 14.62
C VAL A 234 -19.41 8.21 15.69
N PRO A 235 -18.92 8.55 16.89
CA PRO A 235 -19.76 9.12 17.95
C PRO A 235 -20.36 10.47 17.55
N ALA A 236 -21.52 10.79 18.12
CA ALA A 236 -22.16 12.09 17.91
C ALA A 236 -21.21 13.24 18.29
N GLY A 237 -21.15 14.30 17.46
CA GLY A 237 -20.30 15.46 17.68
C GLY A 237 -18.80 15.25 17.39
N SER A 238 -18.41 14.12 16.79
CA SER A 238 -17.03 13.84 16.39
C SER A 238 -16.73 14.33 14.96
N ALA A 239 -15.47 14.22 14.52
CA ALA A 239 -15.12 14.44 13.11
C ALA A 239 -15.57 13.26 12.24
N THR A 240 -15.69 13.50 10.93
CA THR A 240 -15.91 12.44 9.94
C THR A 240 -14.72 11.48 9.92
N VAL A 241 -14.98 10.19 9.73
CA VAL A 241 -13.97 9.13 9.57
C VAL A 241 -14.23 8.42 8.25
N THR A 242 -13.19 8.20 7.44
CA THR A 242 -13.27 7.29 6.29
C THR A 242 -12.64 5.96 6.70
N VAL A 243 -13.38 4.87 6.57
CA VAL A 243 -12.91 3.50 6.84
C VAL A 243 -12.64 2.84 5.51
N ASP A 244 -11.43 2.32 5.33
CA ASP A 244 -11.01 1.59 4.14
C ASP A 244 -11.32 0.10 4.28
N LEU A 245 -10.68 -0.54 5.26
CA LEU A 245 -10.81 -1.98 5.50
C LEU A 245 -10.71 -2.34 6.98
N LEU A 246 -11.06 -3.58 7.29
CA LEU A 246 -10.85 -4.20 8.59
C LEU A 246 -10.19 -5.57 8.42
N ASP A 247 -9.05 -5.74 9.08
CA ASP A 247 -8.40 -7.04 9.25
C ASP A 247 -8.85 -7.66 10.57
N SER A 248 -9.39 -8.87 10.55
CA SER A 248 -9.79 -9.62 11.74
C SER A 248 -8.87 -10.81 11.98
N GLN A 249 -8.36 -10.95 13.21
CA GLN A 249 -7.32 -11.93 13.54
C GLN A 249 -7.64 -12.71 14.83
N LEU A 250 -7.23 -13.97 14.87
CA LEU A 250 -7.17 -14.77 16.09
C LEU A 250 -5.75 -14.79 16.64
N VAL A 251 -5.46 -13.82 17.51
CA VAL A 251 -4.16 -13.68 18.17
C VAL A 251 -4.00 -14.78 19.22
N GLY A 252 -2.89 -15.53 19.13
CA GLY A 252 -2.51 -16.57 20.10
C GLY A 252 -2.13 -16.00 21.46
N LEU A 253 -1.91 -16.86 22.47
CA LEU A 253 -1.44 -16.41 23.79
C LEU A 253 -0.03 -15.82 23.71
N PRO A 254 0.34 -14.89 24.62
CA PRO A 254 1.69 -14.34 24.64
C PRO A 254 2.73 -15.44 24.85
N HIS A 255 3.80 -15.38 24.06
CA HIS A 255 4.98 -16.23 24.23
C HIS A 255 5.70 -15.91 25.54
N VAL A 256 6.23 -16.94 26.22
CA VAL A 256 6.97 -16.82 27.48
C VAL A 256 8.27 -17.61 27.37
N ASP A 257 9.40 -16.94 27.57
CA ASP A 257 10.70 -17.57 27.77
C ASP A 257 11.18 -17.35 29.21
N LEU A 258 11.36 -18.45 29.94
CA LEU A 258 11.85 -18.46 31.32
C LEU A 258 13.38 -18.59 31.40
N LEU A 259 14.06 -18.98 30.32
CA LEU A 259 15.50 -19.20 30.24
C LEU A 259 16.17 -18.14 29.35
N ALA A 260 15.87 -16.88 29.64
CA ALA A 260 16.40 -15.72 28.93
C ALA A 260 16.79 -14.58 29.88
N ALA A 261 17.62 -13.67 29.40
CA ALA A 261 17.87 -12.38 30.02
C ALA A 261 16.62 -11.50 29.89
N ASN A 262 15.72 -11.59 30.87
CA ASN A 262 14.51 -10.79 30.90
C ASN A 262 14.82 -9.32 31.21
N VAL A 263 14.46 -8.41 30.30
CA VAL A 263 14.78 -6.97 30.41
C VAL A 263 14.25 -6.30 31.68
N LEU A 264 13.19 -6.84 32.30
CA LEU A 264 12.65 -6.34 33.57
C LEU A 264 13.65 -6.48 34.71
N ALA A 265 14.47 -7.55 34.71
CA ALA A 265 15.52 -7.74 35.70
C ALA A 265 16.65 -6.70 35.58
N PHE A 266 16.72 -6.00 34.45
CA PHE A 266 17.68 -4.94 34.16
C PHE A 266 17.08 -3.54 34.26
N GLY A 267 15.81 -3.43 34.69
CA GLY A 267 15.14 -2.15 34.96
C GLY A 267 14.37 -1.57 33.78
N ALA A 268 14.02 -2.35 32.76
CA ALA A 268 13.14 -1.89 31.69
C ALA A 268 11.72 -1.61 32.23
N ASP A 269 11.08 -0.56 31.75
CA ASP A 269 9.73 -0.13 32.16
C ASP A 269 8.68 -0.60 31.14
N PRO A 270 7.85 -1.62 31.48
CA PRO A 270 6.83 -2.14 30.57
C PRO A 270 5.59 -1.23 30.45
N SER A 271 5.55 -0.11 31.17
CA SER A 271 4.47 0.89 31.03
C SER A 271 4.77 1.95 29.98
N GLY A 272 6.01 2.02 29.49
CA GLY A 272 6.45 2.97 28.47
C GLY A 272 6.55 4.41 28.96
N ARG A 273 6.65 4.62 30.28
CA ARG A 273 6.78 5.97 30.86
C ARG A 273 8.24 6.41 31.00
N HIS A 274 9.14 5.44 31.08
CA HIS A 274 10.57 5.67 31.18
C HIS A 274 11.32 4.94 30.06
N ASP A 275 12.38 5.60 29.57
CA ASP A 275 13.24 5.02 28.56
C ASP A 275 13.88 3.71 29.07
N SER A 276 13.77 2.67 28.25
CA SER A 276 14.20 1.30 28.52
C SER A 276 15.44 0.91 27.73
N ALA A 277 16.01 1.81 26.92
CA ALA A 277 17.12 1.49 26.03
C ALA A 277 18.34 0.98 26.81
N ASP A 278 18.73 1.66 27.89
CA ASP A 278 19.87 1.25 28.71
C ASP A 278 19.63 -0.07 29.46
N ALA A 279 18.37 -0.38 29.79
CA ALA A 279 18.02 -1.67 30.39
C ALA A 279 18.12 -2.82 29.38
N ILE A 280 17.70 -2.57 28.14
CA ILE A 280 17.85 -3.50 27.03
C ILE A 280 19.34 -3.74 26.73
N ASP A 281 20.17 -2.69 26.68
CA ASP A 281 21.61 -2.84 26.47
C ASP A 281 22.29 -3.67 27.57
N ARG A 282 21.91 -3.46 28.83
CA ARG A 282 22.40 -4.29 29.96
C ARG A 282 21.97 -5.74 29.82
N ALA A 283 20.73 -5.99 29.38
CA ALA A 283 20.23 -7.34 29.14
C ALA A 283 21.00 -8.02 28.00
N ILE A 284 21.24 -7.32 26.88
CA ILE A 284 22.05 -7.79 25.75
C ILE A 284 23.47 -8.15 26.22
N ALA A 285 24.13 -7.27 26.97
CA ALA A 285 25.48 -7.52 27.46
C ALA A 285 25.55 -8.76 28.38
N PHE A 286 24.56 -8.93 29.25
CA PHE A 286 24.46 -10.12 30.10
C PHE A 286 24.16 -11.39 29.32
N ALA A 287 23.23 -11.31 28.36
CA ALA A 287 22.81 -12.41 27.50
C ALA A 287 24.00 -12.99 26.73
N LYS A 288 24.81 -12.12 26.10
CA LYS A 288 26.04 -12.52 25.41
C LYS A 288 27.02 -13.25 26.32
N LYS A 289 27.31 -12.69 27.50
CA LYS A 289 28.25 -13.28 28.46
C LYS A 289 27.77 -14.63 29.02
N SER A 290 26.45 -14.79 29.12
CA SER A 290 25.82 -15.96 29.73
C SER A 290 25.30 -16.98 28.71
N HIS A 291 25.50 -16.73 27.41
CA HIS A 291 24.96 -17.52 26.31
C HIS A 291 23.44 -17.73 26.40
N LEU A 292 22.72 -16.65 26.73
CA LEU A 292 21.26 -16.61 26.79
C LEU A 292 20.71 -15.73 25.67
N LYS A 293 19.41 -15.87 25.41
CA LYS A 293 18.64 -14.90 24.64
C LYS A 293 18.28 -13.68 25.50
N VAL A 294 17.83 -12.60 24.86
CA VAL A 294 17.12 -11.50 25.52
C VAL A 294 15.62 -11.73 25.34
N TYR A 295 14.86 -11.65 26.43
CA TYR A 295 13.40 -11.75 26.39
C TYR A 295 12.76 -10.43 26.84
N ILE A 296 11.84 -9.93 26.02
CA ILE A 296 11.07 -8.72 26.28
C ILE A 296 9.60 -9.14 26.53
N PRO A 297 9.15 -9.23 27.80
CA PRO A 297 7.80 -9.70 28.11
C PRO A 297 6.71 -8.72 27.63
N PRO A 298 5.42 -9.07 27.77
CA PRO A 298 4.33 -8.18 27.40
C PRO A 298 4.43 -6.81 28.08
N GLY A 299 4.26 -5.74 27.31
CA GLY A 299 4.39 -4.37 27.76
C GLY A 299 4.65 -3.41 26.60
N THR A 300 4.61 -2.12 26.90
CA THR A 300 5.09 -1.06 26.03
C THR A 300 6.39 -0.51 26.61
N TYR A 301 7.45 -0.47 25.83
CA TYR A 301 8.77 -0.07 26.27
C TYR A 301 9.21 1.14 25.47
N GLN A 302 9.47 2.25 26.15
CA GLN A 302 9.94 3.46 25.47
C GLN A 302 11.43 3.32 25.13
N VAL A 303 11.83 3.60 23.89
CA VAL A 303 13.21 3.56 23.40
C VAL A 303 13.39 4.70 22.40
N ASN A 304 14.13 5.74 22.77
CA ASN A 304 14.27 6.95 21.93
C ASN A 304 15.63 7.05 21.21
N ARG A 305 16.30 5.91 21.00
CA ARG A 305 17.55 5.79 20.25
C ARG A 305 17.70 4.39 19.68
N HIS A 306 18.65 4.21 18.77
CA HIS A 306 18.95 2.89 18.23
C HIS A 306 19.54 1.96 19.31
N ILE A 307 19.08 0.72 19.32
CA ILE A 307 19.67 -0.40 20.06
C ILE A 307 20.65 -1.11 19.14
N LEU A 308 21.94 -1.12 19.48
CA LEU A 308 22.95 -1.82 18.69
C LEU A 308 22.91 -3.33 18.98
N VAL A 309 22.71 -4.11 17.92
CA VAL A 309 22.60 -5.57 17.97
C VAL A 309 23.71 -6.24 17.18
N ASP A 310 24.27 -7.31 17.74
CA ASP A 310 25.36 -8.10 17.17
C ASP A 310 25.46 -9.40 17.97
N ASP A 311 25.53 -10.57 17.35
CA ASP A 311 25.63 -11.87 18.04
C ASP A 311 24.64 -12.01 19.21
N VAL A 312 23.34 -11.84 18.92
CA VAL A 312 22.29 -11.82 19.93
C VAL A 312 20.94 -12.25 19.36
N THR A 313 20.19 -13.00 20.16
CA THR A 313 18.77 -13.30 19.92
C THR A 313 17.91 -12.46 20.85
N ILE A 314 16.94 -11.73 20.31
CA ILE A 314 15.96 -10.91 21.05
C ILE A 314 14.55 -11.38 20.66
N GLU A 315 13.80 -11.85 21.66
CA GLU A 315 12.45 -12.38 21.48
C GLU A 315 11.46 -11.58 22.34
N GLY A 316 10.36 -11.15 21.72
CA GLY A 316 9.20 -10.61 22.43
C GLY A 316 8.15 -11.67 22.72
N ALA A 317 7.05 -11.26 23.33
CA ALA A 317 5.92 -12.14 23.65
C ALA A 317 4.91 -12.29 22.49
N GLY A 318 5.20 -11.73 21.31
CA GLY A 318 4.31 -11.55 20.16
C GLY A 318 4.07 -10.07 19.89
N SER A 319 3.95 -9.68 18.61
CA SER A 319 3.83 -8.27 18.17
C SER A 319 2.56 -7.54 18.64
N TRP A 320 1.57 -8.27 19.16
CA TRP A 320 0.40 -7.74 19.84
C TRP A 320 0.61 -7.48 21.34
N TYR A 321 1.67 -8.02 21.92
CA TYR A 321 1.92 -8.04 23.37
C TYR A 321 3.15 -7.24 23.78
N THR A 322 4.22 -7.29 22.98
CA THR A 322 5.46 -6.56 23.23
C THR A 322 5.59 -5.44 22.21
N VAL A 323 5.58 -4.19 22.67
CA VAL A 323 5.66 -2.99 21.84
C VAL A 323 6.89 -2.18 22.25
N ILE A 324 7.81 -1.95 21.32
CA ILE A 324 8.95 -1.04 21.48
C ILE A 324 8.59 0.26 20.77
N LYS A 325 8.45 1.36 21.53
CA LYS A 325 7.96 2.63 21.01
C LYS A 325 8.96 3.75 21.26
N GLY A 326 9.16 4.67 20.32
CA GLY A 326 10.08 5.78 20.52
C GLY A 326 9.62 7.10 19.96
N HIS A 327 10.18 8.17 20.52
CA HIS A 327 10.16 9.49 19.90
C HIS A 327 11.34 9.64 18.94
N GLN A 328 11.10 10.35 17.85
CA GLN A 328 12.11 11.05 17.09
C GLN A 328 12.68 12.16 17.99
N VAL A 329 14.01 12.18 18.11
CA VAL A 329 14.76 13.07 19.00
C VAL A 329 15.81 13.79 18.18
N ASP A 330 15.82 15.12 18.29
CA ASP A 330 16.85 15.98 17.70
C ASP A 330 18.23 15.67 18.29
N LEU A 331 19.21 15.49 17.42
CA LEU A 331 20.61 15.34 17.80
C LEU A 331 21.25 16.73 17.94
N ALA A 332 21.99 16.94 19.02
CA ALA A 332 22.71 18.20 19.23
C ALA A 332 23.77 18.49 18.15
N THR A 333 24.28 17.43 17.53
CA THR A 333 25.17 17.47 16.37
C THR A 333 24.76 16.34 15.43
N PRO A 334 24.83 16.54 14.10
CA PRO A 334 24.55 15.46 13.16
C PRO A 334 25.41 14.21 13.45
N ALA A 335 24.83 13.03 13.30
CA ALA A 335 25.54 11.75 13.37
C ALA A 335 26.48 11.59 12.16
N PRO A 336 27.44 10.63 12.19
CA PRO A 336 28.39 10.43 11.09
C PRO A 336 27.75 10.14 9.73
N ASP A 337 26.54 9.56 9.73
CA ASP A 337 25.72 9.28 8.55
C ASP A 337 24.95 10.53 8.04
N GLY A 338 25.05 11.66 8.73
CA GLY A 338 24.34 12.90 8.43
C GLY A 338 22.98 13.03 9.11
N SER A 339 22.53 12.03 9.87
CA SER A 339 21.26 12.10 10.60
C SER A 339 21.28 13.27 11.58
N VAL A 340 20.22 14.06 11.56
CA VAL A 340 19.96 15.13 12.53
C VAL A 340 18.96 14.69 13.60
N HIS A 341 18.28 13.55 13.40
CA HIS A 341 17.44 12.90 14.40
C HIS A 341 17.87 11.46 14.68
N THR A 342 17.44 10.92 15.83
CA THR A 342 17.42 9.48 16.13
C THR A 342 16.05 9.08 16.64
N GLY A 343 15.75 7.79 16.69
CA GLY A 343 14.47 7.28 17.19
C GLY A 343 14.57 5.84 17.67
N VAL A 344 13.42 5.19 17.86
CA VAL A 344 13.40 3.74 18.11
C VAL A 344 14.00 3.00 16.91
N GLY A 345 14.77 1.94 17.18
CA GLY A 345 15.19 1.01 16.14
C GLY A 345 16.20 0.00 16.63
N PHE A 346 16.35 -1.11 15.91
CA PHE A 346 17.37 -2.13 16.16
C PHE A 346 18.38 -2.15 15.02
N TYR A 347 19.64 -1.83 15.32
CA TYR A 347 20.64 -1.56 14.30
C TYR A 347 21.84 -2.49 14.41
N GLY A 348 22.22 -3.08 13.28
CA GLY A 348 23.56 -3.61 13.10
C GLY A 348 24.60 -2.50 13.13
N LYS A 349 25.86 -2.84 13.36
CA LYS A 349 26.96 -1.89 13.16
C LYS A 349 27.07 -1.53 11.68
N ASP A 350 27.65 -0.39 11.38
CA ASP A 350 28.03 -0.01 10.03
C ASP A 350 28.92 -1.10 9.40
N ALA A 351 28.72 -1.37 8.11
CA ALA A 351 29.56 -2.33 7.39
C ALA A 351 31.05 -1.93 7.43
N SER A 352 31.34 -0.62 7.40
CA SER A 352 32.70 -0.07 7.53
C SER A 352 33.36 -0.35 8.88
N ALA A 353 32.55 -0.58 9.93
CA ALA A 353 32.99 -0.98 11.27
C ALA A 353 33.02 -2.51 11.46
N GLY A 354 32.88 -3.29 10.38
CA GLY A 354 32.88 -4.75 10.36
C GLY A 354 31.49 -5.38 10.35
N GLY A 355 30.42 -4.57 10.36
CA GLY A 355 29.04 -5.05 10.39
C GLY A 355 28.68 -5.80 11.68
N SER A 356 27.40 -6.15 11.79
CA SER A 356 26.90 -7.08 12.78
C SER A 356 26.60 -8.43 12.14
N ARG A 357 26.58 -9.49 12.96
CA ARG A 357 26.23 -10.83 12.49
C ARG A 357 25.49 -11.65 13.53
N ASN A 358 24.84 -12.75 13.11
CA ASN A 358 24.16 -13.69 14.03
C ASN A 358 23.15 -12.98 14.94
N VAL A 359 22.36 -12.07 14.36
CA VAL A 359 21.29 -11.33 15.04
C VAL A 359 19.96 -11.97 14.70
N HIS A 360 19.16 -12.27 15.73
CA HIS A 360 17.85 -12.89 15.56
C HIS A 360 16.78 -12.09 16.31
N LEU A 361 15.90 -11.41 15.59
CA LEU A 361 14.84 -10.57 16.15
C LEU A 361 13.49 -11.21 15.88
N SER A 362 12.66 -11.41 16.91
CA SER A 362 11.30 -11.91 16.69
C SER A 362 10.26 -11.52 17.72
N GLY A 363 8.99 -11.47 17.30
CA GLY A 363 7.84 -11.46 18.20
C GLY A 363 7.61 -10.15 18.96
N PHE A 364 7.88 -8.99 18.38
CA PHE A 364 7.54 -7.70 18.96
C PHE A 364 7.14 -6.67 17.90
N ALA A 365 6.51 -5.58 18.32
CA ALA A 365 6.24 -4.43 17.47
C ALA A 365 7.28 -3.32 17.68
N ILE A 366 7.55 -2.56 16.61
CA ILE A 366 8.33 -1.33 16.62
C ILE A 366 7.41 -0.19 16.19
N GLU A 367 7.26 0.82 17.05
CA GLU A 367 6.42 1.99 16.80
C GLU A 367 7.23 3.28 16.86
N GLY A 368 7.49 3.89 15.70
CA GLY A 368 8.13 5.20 15.64
C GLY A 368 7.17 6.36 15.92
N ASP A 369 7.64 7.59 15.76
CA ASP A 369 6.79 8.77 15.74
C ASP A 369 7.08 9.76 14.60
N VAL A 370 7.68 9.23 13.53
CA VAL A 370 8.10 9.96 12.32
C VAL A 370 6.87 10.45 11.54
N ARG A 371 6.89 11.70 11.06
CA ARG A 371 5.71 12.37 10.45
C ARG A 371 6.02 13.07 9.14
N GLU A 372 7.27 13.05 8.74
CA GLU A 372 7.77 13.69 7.54
C GLU A 372 8.99 12.95 7.03
N ARG A 373 9.32 13.16 5.76
CA ARG A 373 10.43 12.47 5.11
C ARG A 373 11.67 13.33 5.17
N VAL A 374 12.61 12.96 6.05
CA VAL A 374 13.97 13.49 6.05
C VAL A 374 14.91 12.38 5.60
N ASP A 375 15.36 12.44 4.35
CA ASP A 375 16.06 11.31 3.72
C ASP A 375 17.36 10.93 4.43
N THR A 376 18.09 11.93 4.94
CA THR A 376 19.36 11.73 5.64
C THR A 376 19.21 11.05 6.99
N ASP A 377 18.02 11.07 7.61
CA ASP A 377 17.83 10.50 8.94
C ASP A 377 17.67 9.00 8.92
N GLN A 378 18.43 8.30 9.75
CA GLN A 378 18.31 6.88 9.98
C GLN A 378 17.27 6.57 11.08
N VAL A 379 16.04 7.08 10.96
CA VAL A 379 14.93 6.79 11.90
C VAL A 379 14.04 5.64 11.40
N ASN A 380 14.68 4.50 11.11
CA ASN A 380 14.06 3.29 10.58
C ASN A 380 13.76 2.29 11.69
N GLY A 381 12.85 1.33 11.45
CA GLY A 381 12.58 0.27 12.43
C GLY A 381 13.79 -0.64 12.67
N ILE A 382 14.44 -1.05 11.58
CA ILE A 382 15.67 -1.86 11.60
C ILE A 382 16.66 -1.29 10.59
N GLY A 383 17.95 -1.30 10.91
CA GLY A 383 18.96 -0.96 9.92
C GLY A 383 20.39 -1.38 10.23
N GLY A 384 21.34 -0.79 9.49
CA GLY A 384 22.75 -1.15 9.51
C GLY A 384 23.06 -2.44 8.74
N SER A 385 24.20 -3.06 9.01
CA SER A 385 24.65 -4.29 8.35
C SER A 385 24.43 -5.52 9.24
N LEU A 386 23.67 -6.52 8.77
CA LEU A 386 23.26 -7.70 9.54
C LEU A 386 23.49 -9.02 8.79
N SER A 387 24.72 -9.54 8.80
CA SER A 387 25.02 -10.83 8.16
C SER A 387 24.53 -12.04 8.98
N ASP A 388 24.25 -13.17 8.33
CA ASP A 388 23.85 -14.42 9.01
C ASP A 388 22.70 -14.24 10.03
N SER A 389 21.70 -13.43 9.68
CA SER A 389 20.71 -12.90 10.64
C SER A 389 19.27 -13.22 10.23
N THR A 390 18.34 -13.16 11.19
CA THR A 390 16.90 -13.38 10.94
C THR A 390 16.04 -12.32 11.60
N ILE A 391 15.00 -11.87 10.89
CA ILE A 391 13.98 -10.93 11.37
C ILE A 391 12.61 -11.52 11.09
N GLU A 392 11.89 -11.90 12.15
CA GLU A 392 10.67 -12.72 12.02
C GLU A 392 9.48 -12.23 12.86
N GLY A 393 8.30 -12.16 12.25
CA GLY A 393 7.05 -11.96 13.00
C GLY A 393 6.95 -10.61 13.71
N LEU A 394 7.61 -9.58 13.17
CA LEU A 394 7.52 -8.22 13.69
C LEU A 394 6.32 -7.47 13.12
N TYR A 395 5.89 -6.43 13.84
CA TYR A 395 4.99 -5.41 13.33
C TYR A 395 5.70 -4.05 13.39
N ILE A 396 5.90 -3.36 12.28
CA ILE A 396 6.63 -2.09 12.23
C ILE A 396 5.72 -1.01 11.66
N HIS A 397 5.55 0.11 12.39
CA HIS A 397 4.83 1.28 11.89
C HIS A 397 5.46 2.62 12.28
N HIS A 398 5.09 3.68 11.56
CA HIS A 398 5.42 5.09 11.85
C HIS A 398 6.93 5.38 11.98
N THR A 399 7.74 4.66 11.21
CA THR A 399 9.17 4.92 10.99
C THR A 399 9.37 5.55 9.62
N LYS A 400 10.59 6.06 9.32
CA LYS A 400 10.88 6.54 7.96
C LYS A 400 10.79 5.38 6.97
N VAL A 401 11.61 4.36 7.21
CA VAL A 401 11.64 3.10 6.47
C VAL A 401 11.37 1.97 7.46
N GLY A 402 10.69 0.91 7.03
CA GLY A 402 10.48 -0.26 7.88
C GLY A 402 11.82 -0.92 8.22
N MET A 403 12.60 -1.28 7.19
CA MET A 403 13.95 -1.83 7.33
C MET A 403 14.89 -1.31 6.22
N TRP A 404 15.97 -0.63 6.60
CA TRP A 404 16.97 -0.09 5.66
C TRP A 404 18.35 -0.68 5.95
N PHE A 405 18.87 -1.49 5.03
CA PHE A 405 20.15 -2.18 5.23
C PHE A 405 21.23 -1.56 4.36
N ASP A 406 22.33 -1.13 4.98
CA ASP A 406 23.52 -0.67 4.28
C ASP A 406 24.58 -1.77 4.33
N GLY A 407 24.86 -2.38 3.18
CA GLY A 407 25.91 -3.39 3.06
C GLY A 407 27.33 -2.81 2.95
N PRO A 408 28.34 -3.65 2.65
CA PRO A 408 28.20 -5.06 2.30
C PRO A 408 27.72 -5.94 3.46
N MET A 409 26.85 -6.90 3.15
CA MET A 409 26.37 -7.94 4.06
C MET A 409 25.82 -9.15 3.30
N SER A 410 25.62 -10.28 4.00
CA SER A 410 25.11 -11.49 3.35
C SER A 410 24.24 -12.37 4.25
N ASN A 411 23.40 -13.21 3.64
CA ASN A 411 22.64 -14.25 4.33
C ASN A 411 21.69 -13.70 5.41
N LEU A 412 20.98 -12.60 5.10
CA LEU A 412 19.87 -12.10 5.91
C LEU A 412 18.56 -12.77 5.48
N ARG A 413 17.71 -13.13 6.45
CA ARG A 413 16.34 -13.64 6.20
C ARG A 413 15.30 -12.78 6.92
N ILE A 414 14.37 -12.21 6.17
CA ILE A 414 13.29 -11.36 6.67
C ILE A 414 11.95 -12.04 6.34
N THR A 415 11.25 -12.55 7.35
CA THR A 415 10.07 -13.39 7.11
C THR A 415 8.87 -13.13 8.03
N GLY A 416 7.66 -13.17 7.46
CA GLY A 416 6.43 -13.15 8.27
C GLY A 416 6.18 -11.83 9.01
N ASN A 417 6.75 -10.72 8.54
CA ASN A 417 6.59 -9.41 9.16
C ASN A 417 5.40 -8.64 8.58
N VAL A 418 4.84 -7.73 9.37
CA VAL A 418 3.86 -6.73 8.94
C VAL A 418 4.51 -5.35 9.02
N ILE A 419 4.56 -4.62 7.92
CA ILE A 419 5.13 -3.27 7.84
C ILE A 419 4.04 -2.35 7.30
N ALA A 420 3.64 -1.36 8.09
CA ALA A 420 2.56 -0.44 7.73
C ALA A 420 3.00 1.01 7.94
N ASP A 421 2.40 1.94 7.18
CA ASP A 421 2.44 3.38 7.44
C ASP A 421 3.87 3.93 7.57
N GLN A 422 4.69 3.62 6.56
CA GLN A 422 6.06 4.12 6.41
C GLN A 422 6.05 5.40 5.60
N ILE A 423 6.90 6.35 5.98
CA ILE A 423 7.02 7.63 5.26
C ILE A 423 7.81 7.49 3.94
N ALA A 424 8.64 6.45 3.83
CA ALA A 424 9.37 6.05 2.64
C ALA A 424 9.19 4.53 2.44
N ASP A 425 10.27 3.81 2.16
CA ASP A 425 10.26 2.40 1.79
C ASP A 425 9.74 1.47 2.90
N GLY A 426 9.24 0.30 2.51
CA GLY A 426 8.99 -0.80 3.45
C GLY A 426 10.29 -1.50 3.84
N ILE A 427 10.98 -2.09 2.86
CA ILE A 427 12.29 -2.75 3.03
C ILE A 427 13.22 -2.31 1.88
N ASN A 428 14.42 -1.88 2.19
CA ASN A 428 15.44 -1.55 1.19
C ASN A 428 16.75 -2.30 1.47
N PHE A 429 17.19 -3.08 0.49
CA PHE A 429 18.55 -3.62 0.41
C PHE A 429 19.41 -2.61 -0.33
N HIS A 430 20.17 -1.82 0.42
CA HIS A 430 21.03 -0.79 -0.12
C HIS A 430 22.49 -1.25 -0.11
N THR A 431 23.09 -1.23 -1.30
CA THR A 431 24.51 -1.41 -1.59
C THR A 431 25.15 -2.71 -1.03
N GLY A 432 25.43 -3.67 -1.93
CA GLY A 432 26.22 -4.85 -1.59
C GLY A 432 25.55 -5.84 -0.63
N VAL A 433 24.21 -5.92 -0.63
CA VAL A 433 23.47 -6.96 0.09
C VAL A 433 23.44 -8.22 -0.78
N THR A 434 23.81 -9.38 -0.23
CA THR A 434 23.93 -10.61 -1.01
C THR A 434 23.31 -11.83 -0.35
N ASP A 435 22.94 -12.83 -1.15
CA ASP A 435 22.48 -14.15 -0.67
C ASP A 435 21.34 -14.06 0.37
N SER A 436 20.48 -13.04 0.25
CA SER A 436 19.48 -12.68 1.26
C SER A 436 18.04 -12.88 0.75
N LEU A 437 17.13 -13.13 1.70
CA LEU A 437 15.74 -13.49 1.43
C LEU A 437 14.76 -12.55 2.16
N VAL A 438 13.81 -12.00 1.42
CA VAL A 438 12.62 -11.32 1.96
C VAL A 438 11.40 -12.12 1.54
N SER A 439 10.73 -12.79 2.48
CA SER A 439 9.61 -13.66 2.13
C SER A 439 8.44 -13.66 3.10
N ASN A 440 7.22 -13.81 2.59
CA ASN A 440 6.00 -13.85 3.42
C ASN A 440 5.81 -12.60 4.28
N ASN A 441 6.25 -11.43 3.82
CA ASN A 441 6.01 -10.16 4.49
C ASN A 441 4.78 -9.46 3.90
N PHE A 442 4.03 -8.79 4.76
CA PHE A 442 2.91 -7.95 4.39
C PHE A 442 3.30 -6.48 4.56
N VAL A 443 3.25 -5.71 3.48
CA VAL A 443 3.63 -4.29 3.44
C VAL A 443 2.43 -3.48 2.96
N ARG A 444 2.00 -2.48 3.73
CA ARG A 444 0.88 -1.61 3.34
C ARG A 444 1.19 -0.13 3.58
N ASN A 445 0.72 0.73 2.68
CA ASN A 445 0.74 2.18 2.88
C ASN A 445 2.16 2.78 3.06
N THR A 446 3.10 2.40 2.20
CA THR A 446 4.45 3.00 2.18
C THR A 446 4.45 4.33 1.41
N GLY A 447 5.34 5.25 1.80
CA GLY A 447 5.53 6.55 1.15
C GLY A 447 6.62 6.56 0.07
N ASP A 448 7.14 5.38 -0.29
CA ASP A 448 8.02 5.09 -1.43
C ASP A 448 7.93 3.58 -1.74
N ASP A 449 8.94 3.01 -2.38
CA ASP A 449 9.05 1.61 -2.78
C ASP A 449 8.69 0.65 -1.63
N GLY A 450 7.71 -0.23 -1.85
CA GLY A 450 7.32 -1.23 -0.83
C GLY A 450 8.48 -2.15 -0.46
N LEU A 451 9.15 -2.71 -1.47
CA LEU A 451 10.37 -3.50 -1.35
C LEU A 451 11.37 -3.06 -2.42
N ALA A 452 12.61 -2.78 -2.04
CA ALA A 452 13.64 -2.31 -2.96
C ALA A 452 14.96 -3.08 -2.84
N MET A 453 15.60 -3.34 -3.97
CA MET A 453 17.04 -3.61 -4.07
C MET A 453 17.68 -2.45 -4.79
N TRP A 454 18.58 -1.74 -4.13
CA TRP A 454 19.28 -0.59 -4.68
C TRP A 454 20.79 -0.83 -4.64
N SER A 455 21.31 -1.27 -5.78
CA SER A 455 22.73 -1.56 -5.98
C SER A 455 23.57 -0.29 -6.16
N GLU A 456 23.40 0.71 -5.29
CA GLU A 456 24.18 1.95 -5.34
C GLU A 456 25.67 1.65 -5.19
N LYS A 457 26.47 1.87 -6.24
CA LYS A 457 27.95 1.70 -6.27
C LYS A 457 28.48 0.28 -5.99
N THR A 458 27.67 -0.65 -5.51
CA THR A 458 28.05 -2.04 -5.24
C THR A 458 26.83 -2.92 -5.48
N GLU A 459 27.02 -3.95 -6.29
CA GLU A 459 25.95 -4.87 -6.71
C GLU A 459 25.33 -5.61 -5.53
N ASP A 460 24.01 -5.53 -5.43
CA ASP A 460 23.22 -6.50 -4.71
C ASP A 460 23.13 -7.77 -5.55
N ALA A 461 23.36 -8.94 -4.94
CA ALA A 461 23.46 -10.17 -5.72
C ALA A 461 22.86 -11.41 -5.05
N ARG A 462 22.22 -12.26 -5.85
CA ARG A 462 21.62 -13.53 -5.40
C ARG A 462 20.58 -13.34 -4.29
N ASN A 463 19.87 -12.22 -4.33
CA ASN A 463 18.78 -11.94 -3.40
C ASN A 463 17.44 -12.43 -3.95
N THR A 464 16.50 -12.70 -3.06
CA THR A 464 15.17 -13.19 -3.41
C THR A 464 14.08 -12.44 -2.64
N PHE A 465 13.13 -11.86 -3.36
CA PHE A 465 11.86 -11.36 -2.81
C PHE A 465 10.74 -12.32 -3.19
N ASP A 466 10.23 -13.10 -2.23
CA ASP A 466 9.34 -14.24 -2.51
C ASP A 466 8.07 -14.30 -1.63
N HIS A 467 6.89 -14.48 -2.23
CA HIS A 467 5.61 -14.57 -1.48
C HIS A 467 5.32 -13.36 -0.57
N ASN A 468 5.65 -12.13 -0.98
CA ASN A 468 5.29 -10.93 -0.22
C ASN A 468 3.98 -10.32 -0.76
N THR A 469 3.21 -9.66 0.11
CA THR A 469 2.10 -8.80 -0.30
C THR A 469 2.50 -7.35 -0.08
N VAL A 470 2.43 -6.54 -1.14
CA VAL A 470 2.61 -5.09 -1.08
C VAL A 470 1.33 -4.42 -1.54
N GLN A 471 0.75 -3.56 -0.71
CA GLN A 471 -0.55 -2.94 -0.97
C GLN A 471 -0.49 -1.43 -0.73
N THR A 472 -1.06 -0.67 -1.67
CA THR A 472 -1.21 0.78 -1.59
C THR A 472 0.09 1.58 -1.31
N PRO A 473 1.22 1.36 -2.00
CA PRO A 473 2.33 2.31 -1.95
C PRO A 473 1.89 3.65 -2.55
N VAL A 474 1.99 4.72 -1.76
CA VAL A 474 1.49 6.07 -2.08
C VAL A 474 2.35 6.77 -3.12
N LEU A 475 3.63 6.41 -3.20
CA LEU A 475 4.61 6.90 -4.14
C LEU A 475 5.45 5.72 -4.64
N ALA A 476 6.01 5.87 -5.84
CA ALA A 476 6.96 4.92 -6.41
C ALA A 476 6.32 3.54 -6.58
N ASN A 477 7.04 2.46 -6.25
CA ASN A 477 6.68 1.13 -6.69
C ASN A 477 6.23 0.20 -5.56
N GLY A 478 5.60 -0.91 -5.93
CA GLY A 478 5.44 -2.02 -4.98
C GLY A 478 6.77 -2.73 -4.74
N ILE A 479 7.44 -3.14 -5.82
CA ILE A 479 8.77 -3.73 -5.81
C ILE A 479 9.66 -3.03 -6.83
N ALA A 480 10.85 -2.58 -6.42
CA ALA A 480 11.83 -1.97 -7.31
C ALA A 480 13.17 -2.70 -7.25
N ILE A 481 13.73 -3.00 -8.42
CA ILE A 481 15.09 -3.52 -8.57
C ILE A 481 15.89 -2.49 -9.36
N TYR A 482 16.91 -1.92 -8.73
CA TYR A 482 17.82 -0.97 -9.34
C TYR A 482 19.21 -1.61 -9.46
N GLY A 483 19.51 -2.15 -10.65
CA GLY A 483 20.77 -2.84 -10.93
C GLY A 483 20.91 -4.21 -10.23
N GLY A 484 22.15 -4.71 -10.17
CA GLY A 484 22.51 -5.91 -9.44
C GLY A 484 22.55 -7.19 -10.28
N THR A 485 22.84 -8.31 -9.63
CA THR A 485 23.26 -9.55 -10.30
C THR A 485 22.56 -10.79 -9.76
N ASP A 486 21.99 -11.62 -10.63
CA ASP A 486 21.38 -12.93 -10.29
C ASP A 486 20.25 -12.83 -9.24
N ASN A 487 19.39 -11.80 -9.33
CA ASN A 487 18.31 -11.57 -8.37
C ASN A 487 16.99 -12.23 -8.82
N THR A 488 16.10 -12.51 -7.86
CA THR A 488 14.79 -13.14 -8.11
C THR A 488 13.65 -12.40 -7.39
N VAL A 489 12.53 -12.20 -8.08
CA VAL A 489 11.26 -11.66 -7.56
C VAL A 489 10.15 -12.66 -7.90
N SER A 490 9.64 -13.38 -6.91
CA SER A 490 8.73 -14.51 -7.14
C SER A 490 7.47 -14.54 -6.28
N ASN A 491 6.35 -15.02 -6.82
CA ASN A 491 5.13 -15.33 -6.04
C ASN A 491 4.53 -14.14 -5.26
N ASN A 492 4.85 -12.89 -5.60
CA ASN A 492 4.38 -11.73 -4.85
C ASN A 492 2.98 -11.31 -5.29
N LEU A 493 2.22 -10.67 -4.39
CA LEU A 493 0.98 -9.96 -4.69
C LEU A 493 1.22 -8.46 -4.52
N ILE A 494 1.15 -7.69 -5.60
CA ILE A 494 1.37 -6.24 -5.57
C ILE A 494 0.12 -5.53 -6.03
N ALA A 495 -0.45 -4.69 -5.17
CA ALA A 495 -1.71 -4.04 -5.45
C ALA A 495 -1.67 -2.55 -5.17
N ASP A 496 -2.44 -1.84 -5.99
CA ASP A 496 -2.85 -0.47 -5.72
C ASP A 496 -1.77 0.62 -5.61
N PRO A 497 -0.65 0.60 -6.38
CA PRO A 497 0.28 1.74 -6.42
C PRO A 497 -0.44 3.02 -6.88
N ILE A 498 -0.02 4.19 -6.38
CA ILE A 498 -0.80 5.44 -6.55
C ILE A 498 -0.23 6.37 -7.63
N ARG A 499 1.06 6.73 -7.55
CA ARG A 499 1.68 7.71 -8.45
C ARG A 499 3.19 7.52 -8.56
N GLU A 500 3.76 8.01 -9.67
CA GLU A 500 5.22 8.13 -9.91
C GLU A 500 6.00 6.81 -9.78
N GLY A 501 5.28 5.70 -9.97
CA GLY A 501 5.76 4.33 -10.02
C GLY A 501 4.58 3.36 -10.12
N SER A 502 4.85 2.06 -10.08
CA SER A 502 3.86 1.01 -10.40
C SER A 502 4.08 -0.26 -9.58
N ALA A 503 3.58 -1.42 -10.00
CA ALA A 503 3.77 -2.63 -9.20
C ALA A 503 5.24 -3.08 -9.17
N ILE A 504 5.86 -3.27 -10.34
CA ILE A 504 7.25 -3.74 -10.43
C ILE A 504 8.06 -2.80 -11.31
N GLN A 505 9.17 -2.26 -10.80
CA GLN A 505 10.15 -1.51 -11.58
C GLN A 505 11.46 -2.29 -11.73
N VAL A 506 11.99 -2.29 -12.95
CA VAL A 506 13.37 -2.64 -13.28
C VAL A 506 14.06 -1.38 -13.79
N GLY A 507 14.89 -0.74 -12.98
CA GLY A 507 15.45 0.59 -13.29
C GLY A 507 16.97 0.61 -13.34
N SER A 508 17.56 1.21 -14.38
CA SER A 508 18.99 1.55 -14.40
C SER A 508 19.17 3.04 -14.05
N ARG A 509 19.00 3.38 -12.76
CA ARG A 509 19.06 4.76 -12.27
C ARG A 509 19.63 4.84 -10.85
N PHE A 510 19.76 6.06 -10.33
CA PHE A 510 20.17 6.34 -8.95
C PHE A 510 21.59 5.88 -8.62
N GLY A 511 22.51 5.96 -9.60
CA GLY A 511 23.88 5.52 -9.39
C GLY A 511 24.01 4.01 -9.17
N ALA A 512 22.97 3.23 -9.48
CA ALA A 512 23.00 1.79 -9.37
C ALA A 512 23.99 1.16 -10.35
N GLU A 513 24.64 0.08 -9.94
CA GLU A 513 25.42 -0.77 -10.84
C GLU A 513 24.56 -1.35 -11.97
N ALA A 514 25.19 -1.80 -13.06
CA ALA A 514 24.46 -2.40 -14.17
C ALA A 514 23.75 -3.69 -13.75
N PHE A 515 22.70 -4.07 -14.47
CA PHE A 515 22.20 -5.43 -14.38
C PHE A 515 23.20 -6.39 -15.01
N THR A 516 23.58 -7.45 -14.32
CA THR A 516 24.39 -8.53 -14.89
C THR A 516 23.84 -9.91 -14.51
N GLY A 517 24.32 -10.96 -15.18
CA GLY A 517 23.80 -12.30 -14.96
C GLY A 517 22.32 -12.39 -15.36
N HIS A 518 21.47 -12.82 -14.43
CA HIS A 518 20.02 -12.89 -14.63
C HIS A 518 19.19 -12.02 -13.66
N LEU A 519 17.98 -11.67 -14.10
CA LEU A 519 16.89 -11.23 -13.23
C LEU A 519 15.65 -12.07 -13.55
N TRP A 520 15.20 -12.86 -12.57
CA TRP A 520 14.00 -13.68 -12.73
C TRP A 520 12.83 -13.04 -11.99
N ILE A 521 11.83 -12.64 -12.76
CA ILE A 521 10.55 -12.15 -12.27
C ILE A 521 9.56 -13.24 -12.61
N THR A 522 9.12 -13.97 -11.61
CA THR A 522 8.32 -15.16 -11.87
C THR A 522 7.07 -15.14 -11.03
N ASP A 523 5.96 -15.55 -11.63
CA ASP A 523 4.86 -16.02 -10.85
C ASP A 523 4.30 -14.90 -9.92
N ASN A 524 4.39 -13.62 -10.27
CA ASN A 524 3.79 -12.56 -9.46
C ASN A 524 2.36 -12.27 -9.91
N THR A 525 1.59 -11.57 -9.08
CA THR A 525 0.31 -11.01 -9.49
C THR A 525 0.25 -9.55 -9.13
N THR A 526 0.04 -8.70 -10.14
CA THR A 526 -0.16 -7.27 -9.97
C THR A 526 -1.61 -6.92 -10.18
N VAL A 527 -2.09 -5.92 -9.44
CA VAL A 527 -3.51 -5.55 -9.45
C VAL A 527 -3.64 -4.04 -9.44
N ARG A 528 -4.51 -3.49 -10.30
CA ARG A 528 -4.83 -2.04 -10.32
C ARG A 528 -3.59 -1.15 -10.40
N SER A 529 -2.59 -1.66 -11.11
CA SER A 529 -1.25 -1.07 -11.26
C SER A 529 -1.15 -0.24 -12.54
N GLY A 530 0.06 0.17 -12.92
CA GLY A 530 0.34 0.99 -14.10
C GLY A 530 -0.22 2.38 -13.95
N THR A 531 0.26 3.15 -12.99
CA THR A 531 -0.29 4.47 -12.62
C THR A 531 -0.01 5.54 -13.67
N LYS A 532 -0.56 6.75 -13.49
CA LYS A 532 -0.18 7.90 -14.32
C LYS A 532 1.14 8.47 -13.81
N GLU A 533 2.18 8.50 -14.65
CA GLU A 533 3.39 9.26 -14.35
C GLU A 533 3.11 10.73 -14.66
N LEU A 534 3.21 11.58 -13.64
CA LEU A 534 2.73 12.95 -13.71
C LEU A 534 3.65 13.86 -14.51
N ASN A 535 4.96 13.63 -14.48
CA ASN A 535 5.95 14.51 -15.13
C ASN A 535 5.94 14.36 -16.65
N TRP A 536 5.94 13.14 -17.14
CA TRP A 536 5.82 12.75 -18.54
C TRP A 536 4.36 12.75 -19.03
N ASN A 537 3.40 12.76 -18.10
CA ASN A 537 1.97 12.74 -18.38
C ASN A 537 1.53 11.49 -19.19
N ILE A 538 2.21 10.36 -19.00
CA ILE A 538 1.92 9.08 -19.68
C ILE A 538 1.50 8.00 -18.67
N GLY A 539 0.87 6.95 -19.18
CA GLY A 539 0.52 5.79 -18.38
C GLY A 539 1.69 4.82 -18.23
N LEU A 540 1.97 4.37 -17.00
CA LEU A 540 2.97 3.35 -16.72
C LEU A 540 2.46 1.93 -17.04
N GLY A 541 3.40 0.99 -17.11
CA GLY A 541 3.12 -0.45 -17.12
C GLY A 541 2.93 -0.97 -15.69
N ALA A 542 2.16 -2.03 -15.50
CA ALA A 542 2.12 -2.79 -14.26
C ALA A 542 3.52 -3.26 -13.86
N ILE A 543 4.26 -3.78 -14.83
CA ILE A 543 5.71 -3.87 -14.82
C ILE A 543 6.30 -2.82 -15.78
N TRP A 544 7.36 -2.14 -15.35
CA TRP A 544 8.03 -1.17 -16.20
C TRP A 544 9.55 -1.20 -16.09
N PHE A 545 10.20 -1.00 -17.23
CA PHE A 545 11.64 -1.04 -17.40
C PHE A 545 12.11 0.36 -17.77
N TYR A 546 12.98 0.93 -16.93
CA TYR A 546 13.40 2.32 -17.07
C TYR A 546 14.90 2.45 -17.24
N ALA A 547 15.32 2.71 -18.48
CA ALA A 547 16.71 3.00 -18.83
C ALA A 547 17.01 4.50 -18.71
N LEU A 548 17.81 4.89 -17.71
CA LEU A 548 18.20 6.30 -17.50
C LEU A 548 19.72 6.49 -17.53
N GLU A 549 20.48 5.61 -16.90
CA GLU A 549 21.93 5.78 -16.73
C GLU A 549 22.74 4.71 -17.43
N LYS A 550 22.12 3.57 -17.78
CA LYS A 550 22.78 2.40 -18.39
C LYS A 550 21.79 1.62 -19.26
N ASN A 551 22.30 0.75 -20.11
CA ASN A 551 21.47 -0.27 -20.77
C ASN A 551 20.84 -1.21 -19.74
N ILE A 552 19.71 -1.81 -20.12
CA ILE A 552 19.14 -2.98 -19.46
C ILE A 552 19.23 -4.12 -20.48
N ASP A 553 20.25 -4.96 -20.38
CA ASP A 553 20.58 -6.01 -21.36
C ASP A 553 21.04 -7.35 -20.73
N ALA A 554 20.83 -7.52 -19.42
CA ALA A 554 20.98 -8.81 -18.72
C ALA A 554 19.92 -9.84 -19.16
N ASP A 555 20.05 -11.11 -18.77
CA ASP A 555 19.00 -12.12 -19.02
C ASP A 555 17.81 -11.87 -18.08
N ILE A 556 16.79 -11.17 -18.57
CA ILE A 556 15.60 -10.87 -17.78
C ILE A 556 14.41 -11.68 -18.27
N GLN A 557 13.88 -12.50 -17.38
CA GLN A 557 12.75 -13.37 -17.66
C GLN A 557 11.56 -12.99 -16.78
N VAL A 558 10.42 -12.72 -17.42
CA VAL A 558 9.12 -12.48 -16.79
C VAL A 558 8.23 -13.67 -17.13
N THR A 559 7.98 -14.57 -16.18
CA THR A 559 7.34 -15.87 -16.45
C THR A 559 6.24 -16.21 -15.46
N GLY A 560 5.02 -16.51 -15.94
CA GLY A 560 3.91 -16.95 -15.08
C GLY A 560 3.19 -15.80 -14.35
N ASP A 561 3.55 -14.55 -14.65
CA ASP A 561 2.99 -13.36 -14.02
C ASP A 561 1.55 -13.07 -14.52
N ASN A 562 0.70 -12.61 -13.60
CA ASN A 562 -0.64 -12.14 -13.91
C ASN A 562 -0.73 -10.62 -13.70
N PHE A 563 -1.20 -9.88 -14.71
CA PHE A 563 -1.42 -8.44 -14.63
C PHE A 563 -2.91 -8.15 -14.71
N LEU A 564 -3.52 -7.79 -13.59
CA LEU A 564 -4.96 -7.67 -13.43
C LEU A 564 -5.39 -6.21 -13.27
N ASP A 565 -6.42 -5.81 -14.02
CA ASP A 565 -7.07 -4.50 -13.89
C ASP A 565 -6.11 -3.30 -14.02
N ASN A 566 -5.17 -3.37 -14.96
CA ASN A 566 -4.14 -2.32 -15.10
C ASN A 566 -4.76 -1.00 -15.55
N THR A 567 -4.35 0.10 -14.90
CA THR A 567 -4.88 1.44 -15.21
C THR A 567 -4.48 1.85 -16.60
N TYR A 568 -3.22 1.71 -16.99
CA TYR A 568 -2.77 1.98 -18.35
C TYR A 568 -2.24 0.71 -19.01
N ASN A 569 -0.93 0.51 -19.00
CA ASN A 569 -0.29 -0.58 -19.71
C ASN A 569 -0.07 -1.79 -18.79
N ALA A 570 0.01 -2.99 -19.35
CA ALA A 570 0.51 -4.14 -18.59
C ALA A 570 2.05 -4.10 -18.49
N ILE A 571 2.73 -3.89 -19.61
CA ILE A 571 4.19 -3.82 -19.72
C ILE A 571 4.58 -2.47 -20.33
N MET A 572 5.58 -1.80 -19.75
CA MET A 572 6.16 -0.58 -20.32
C MET A 572 7.68 -0.64 -20.36
N LEU A 573 8.25 -0.24 -21.48
CA LEU A 573 9.69 -0.10 -21.69
C LEU A 573 9.96 1.36 -22.03
N VAL A 574 10.86 2.01 -21.32
CA VAL A 574 11.12 3.44 -21.51
C VAL A 574 12.59 3.77 -21.29
N ALA A 575 13.14 4.57 -22.20
CA ALA A 575 14.37 5.30 -21.97
C ALA A 575 14.03 6.79 -21.78
N ASP A 576 14.67 7.47 -20.81
CA ASP A 576 14.38 8.88 -20.59
C ASP A 576 14.72 9.71 -21.83
N TRP A 577 13.94 10.76 -22.10
CA TRP A 577 14.06 11.53 -23.34
C TRP A 577 15.48 12.04 -23.65
N PRO A 578 16.24 12.60 -22.68
CA PRO A 578 17.60 13.10 -22.92
C PRO A 578 18.62 12.01 -23.29
N VAL A 579 18.32 10.74 -22.98
CA VAL A 579 19.22 9.59 -23.17
C VAL A 579 18.60 8.50 -24.06
N LYS A 580 17.48 8.79 -24.71
CA LYS A 580 16.70 7.81 -25.50
C LYS A 580 17.51 7.12 -26.61
N ASP A 581 18.54 7.80 -27.13
CA ASP A 581 19.42 7.27 -28.18
C ASP A 581 20.76 6.74 -27.64
N LEU A 582 20.98 6.84 -26.33
CA LEU A 582 22.20 6.40 -25.65
C LEU A 582 22.01 5.03 -24.99
N TYR A 583 20.84 4.78 -24.40
CA TYR A 583 20.54 3.53 -23.70
C TYR A 583 19.39 2.77 -24.34
N SER A 584 19.45 1.45 -24.21
CA SER A 584 18.49 0.50 -24.78
C SER A 584 18.00 -0.49 -23.72
N VAL A 585 16.87 -1.12 -24.02
CA VAL A 585 16.25 -2.18 -23.21
C VAL A 585 16.12 -3.42 -24.08
N ASP A 586 16.95 -4.43 -23.84
CA ASP A 586 17.07 -5.63 -24.66
C ASP A 586 17.14 -6.91 -23.80
N ASN A 587 17.17 -8.07 -24.44
CA ASN A 587 17.28 -9.39 -23.81
C ASN A 587 16.18 -9.66 -22.77
N LEU A 588 14.97 -9.19 -23.07
CA LEU A 588 13.76 -9.42 -22.27
C LEU A 588 12.94 -10.59 -22.83
N HIS A 589 12.55 -11.50 -21.94
CA HIS A 589 11.77 -12.69 -22.28
C HIS A 589 10.48 -12.74 -21.45
N PHE A 590 9.33 -12.62 -22.12
CA PHE A 590 8.00 -12.71 -21.51
C PHE A 590 7.36 -14.04 -21.86
N LYS A 591 6.96 -14.81 -20.86
CA LYS A 591 6.42 -16.15 -21.05
C LYS A 591 5.28 -16.50 -20.10
N ASP A 592 4.26 -17.22 -20.58
CA ASP A 592 3.17 -17.75 -19.73
C ASP A 592 2.46 -16.65 -18.92
N ILE A 593 2.26 -15.46 -19.52
CA ILE A 593 1.70 -14.28 -18.86
C ILE A 593 0.20 -14.19 -19.13
N LYS A 594 -0.55 -13.73 -18.13
CA LYS A 594 -1.97 -13.42 -18.27
C LYS A 594 -2.24 -11.95 -18.01
N VAL A 595 -2.88 -11.28 -18.98
CA VAL A 595 -3.32 -9.89 -18.84
C VAL A 595 -4.84 -9.84 -18.84
N ASP A 596 -5.45 -9.62 -17.67
CA ASP A 596 -6.90 -9.38 -17.55
C ASP A 596 -7.17 -7.89 -17.35
N GLY A 597 -7.29 -7.16 -18.46
CA GLY A 597 -7.50 -5.72 -18.43
C GLY A 597 -6.21 -4.92 -18.51
N ALA A 598 -6.07 -4.20 -19.60
CA ALA A 598 -5.12 -3.10 -19.73
C ALA A 598 -5.89 -1.90 -20.25
N GLY A 599 -5.92 -0.82 -19.48
CA GLY A 599 -6.69 0.37 -19.86
C GLY A 599 -6.24 0.99 -21.18
N THR A 600 -4.99 0.74 -21.58
CA THR A 600 -4.45 1.07 -22.90
C THR A 600 -3.91 -0.18 -23.59
N SER A 601 -2.63 -0.50 -23.45
CA SER A 601 -1.94 -1.51 -24.26
C SER A 601 -1.38 -2.64 -23.40
N VAL A 602 -1.19 -3.82 -24.00
CA VAL A 602 -0.42 -4.88 -23.34
C VAL A 602 1.03 -4.42 -23.23
N LEU A 603 1.60 -3.91 -24.31
CA LEU A 603 2.97 -3.40 -24.37
C LEU A 603 3.00 -1.94 -24.80
N SER A 604 3.71 -1.09 -24.05
CA SER A 604 4.13 0.24 -24.47
C SER A 604 5.65 0.31 -24.57
N ALA A 605 6.20 0.34 -25.79
CA ALA A 605 7.64 0.38 -26.04
C ALA A 605 8.09 1.80 -26.48
N ARG A 606 8.87 2.45 -25.62
CA ARG A 606 9.41 3.83 -25.75
C ARG A 606 10.93 3.84 -25.52
N ALA A 607 11.60 2.84 -26.09
CA ALA A 607 13.05 2.65 -26.03
C ALA A 607 13.50 1.91 -27.30
N ALA A 608 14.81 1.90 -27.59
CA ALA A 608 15.38 0.96 -28.54
C ALA A 608 15.61 -0.41 -27.87
N GLY A 609 15.65 -1.48 -28.67
CA GLY A 609 16.03 -2.82 -28.22
C GLY A 609 15.08 -3.92 -28.70
N SER A 610 14.90 -4.98 -27.91
CA SER A 610 14.04 -6.09 -28.30
C SER A 610 13.44 -6.88 -27.14
N ALA A 611 12.34 -7.57 -27.41
CA ALA A 611 11.73 -8.52 -26.49
C ALA A 611 11.11 -9.72 -27.21
N THR A 612 11.04 -10.86 -26.52
CA THR A 612 10.35 -12.06 -27.00
C THR A 612 9.09 -12.34 -26.18
N PHE A 613 8.04 -12.83 -26.84
CA PHE A 613 6.77 -13.18 -26.20
C PHE A 613 6.38 -14.61 -26.55
N GLU A 614 6.13 -15.45 -25.54
CA GLU A 614 5.68 -16.84 -25.69
C GLU A 614 4.47 -17.07 -24.77
N ASN A 615 3.34 -17.55 -25.31
CA ASN A 615 2.18 -17.90 -24.49
C ASN A 615 1.71 -16.74 -23.56
N VAL A 616 1.62 -15.53 -24.10
CA VAL A 616 1.02 -14.38 -23.41
C VAL A 616 -0.43 -14.23 -23.86
N ASP A 617 -1.35 -14.48 -22.94
CA ASP A 617 -2.78 -14.41 -23.17
C ASP A 617 -3.31 -13.09 -22.62
N ALA A 618 -3.99 -12.29 -23.45
CA ALA A 618 -4.53 -11.00 -23.04
C ALA A 618 -6.03 -10.89 -23.33
N ARG A 619 -6.79 -10.31 -22.41
CA ARG A 619 -8.19 -9.93 -22.66
C ARG A 619 -8.47 -8.55 -22.10
N ASN A 620 -9.53 -7.92 -22.61
CA ASN A 620 -9.98 -6.60 -22.16
C ASN A 620 -8.93 -5.48 -22.37
N VAL A 621 -8.27 -5.49 -23.54
CA VAL A 621 -7.28 -4.46 -23.92
C VAL A 621 -7.98 -3.22 -24.49
N GLY A 622 -7.70 -2.05 -23.92
CA GLY A 622 -8.39 -0.79 -24.20
C GLY A 622 -8.02 -0.12 -25.53
N ALA A 623 -6.79 -0.29 -25.99
CA ALA A 623 -6.22 0.35 -27.17
C ALA A 623 -5.54 -0.66 -28.11
N VAL A 624 -4.60 -0.20 -28.94
CA VAL A 624 -3.72 -1.08 -29.73
C VAL A 624 -2.93 -1.98 -28.78
N GLY A 625 -2.81 -3.27 -29.11
CA GLY A 625 -2.17 -4.25 -28.24
C GLY A 625 -0.71 -3.91 -27.96
N VAL A 626 0.00 -3.48 -29.01
CA VAL A 626 1.35 -2.94 -28.92
C VAL A 626 1.33 -1.45 -29.29
N ASN A 627 1.71 -0.59 -28.35
CA ASN A 627 2.04 0.82 -28.58
C ASN A 627 3.56 0.97 -28.74
N ASN A 628 4.06 0.94 -29.98
CA ASN A 628 5.49 0.94 -30.29
C ASN A 628 5.95 2.30 -30.85
N CYS A 629 6.63 3.07 -29.99
CA CYS A 629 7.20 4.37 -30.29
C CYS A 629 8.71 4.33 -30.58
N GLY A 630 9.40 3.25 -30.18
CA GLY A 630 10.85 3.15 -30.31
C GLY A 630 11.55 4.31 -29.60
N THR A 631 12.57 4.88 -30.24
CA THR A 631 13.25 6.10 -29.78
C THR A 631 12.76 7.34 -30.54
N PHE A 632 11.55 7.29 -31.08
CA PHE A 632 10.83 8.41 -31.70
C PHE A 632 11.47 8.97 -32.99
N HIS A 633 12.28 8.20 -33.73
CA HIS A 633 12.77 8.66 -35.04
C HIS A 633 11.74 8.48 -36.16
N PHE A 634 10.81 7.53 -36.01
CA PHE A 634 9.71 7.26 -36.94
C PHE A 634 10.14 7.12 -38.41
N THR A 635 11.21 6.34 -38.63
CA THR A 635 11.76 6.13 -39.98
C THR A 635 10.98 5.08 -40.77
N GLY A 636 11.23 5.00 -42.08
CA GLY A 636 10.67 3.94 -42.92
C GLY A 636 11.18 2.52 -42.59
N ALA A 637 12.17 2.38 -41.71
CA ALA A 637 12.66 1.09 -41.24
C ALA A 637 11.81 0.47 -40.11
N GLY A 638 10.80 1.20 -39.62
CA GLY A 638 10.01 0.83 -38.46
C GLY A 638 10.60 1.39 -37.16
N SER A 639 10.05 0.94 -36.04
CA SER A 639 10.50 1.26 -34.69
C SER A 639 11.88 0.66 -34.42
N GLU A 640 12.66 1.34 -33.58
CA GLU A 640 13.93 0.86 -33.02
C GLU A 640 13.72 -0.23 -31.95
N PHE A 641 12.48 -0.55 -31.60
CA PHE A 641 12.12 -1.67 -30.75
C PHE A 641 11.53 -2.83 -31.55
N SER A 642 12.17 -3.99 -31.48
CA SER A 642 11.80 -5.19 -32.21
C SER A 642 11.09 -6.22 -31.31
N LEU A 643 10.06 -6.85 -31.85
CA LEU A 643 9.21 -7.83 -31.20
C LEU A 643 9.37 -9.18 -31.88
N LYS A 644 9.52 -10.23 -31.08
CA LYS A 644 9.56 -11.60 -31.56
C LYS A 644 8.47 -12.44 -30.93
N ASP A 645 7.52 -12.85 -31.76
CA ASP A 645 6.51 -13.84 -31.41
C ASP A 645 7.13 -15.26 -31.45
N LEU A 646 7.15 -15.94 -30.31
CA LEU A 646 7.60 -17.33 -30.17
C LEU A 646 6.45 -18.34 -30.20
N GLY A 647 5.21 -17.88 -30.38
CA GLY A 647 4.00 -18.69 -30.46
C GLY A 647 3.20 -18.72 -29.14
N GLY A 648 1.91 -19.07 -29.26
CA GLY A 648 0.99 -19.15 -28.12
C GLY A 648 0.40 -17.82 -27.65
N ASN A 649 0.82 -16.69 -28.22
CA ASN A 649 0.26 -15.38 -27.87
C ASN A 649 -1.16 -15.22 -28.42
N ASP A 650 -2.15 -15.00 -27.56
CA ASP A 650 -3.54 -14.91 -27.98
C ASP A 650 -4.39 -13.88 -27.22
N GLY A 651 -5.64 -13.72 -27.67
CA GLY A 651 -6.57 -12.74 -27.14
C GLY A 651 -6.30 -11.31 -27.62
N GLY A 652 -6.89 -10.31 -26.95
CA GLY A 652 -6.79 -8.91 -27.32
C GLY A 652 -7.96 -8.07 -26.82
N GLY A 653 -8.36 -7.07 -27.61
CA GLY A 653 -9.34 -6.08 -27.17
C GLY A 653 -9.95 -5.26 -28.28
N THR A 654 -10.11 -3.96 -28.03
CA THR A 654 -10.89 -3.03 -28.89
C THR A 654 -10.38 -2.94 -30.33
N THR A 655 -9.10 -3.27 -30.56
CA THR A 655 -8.42 -3.16 -31.86
C THR A 655 -8.09 -4.51 -32.51
N GLY A 656 -8.49 -5.64 -31.92
CA GLY A 656 -8.19 -6.98 -32.40
C GLY A 656 -7.19 -7.71 -31.50
N ALA A 657 -6.42 -8.63 -32.09
CA ALA A 657 -5.42 -9.41 -31.36
C ALA A 657 -4.34 -8.49 -30.76
N TRP A 658 -3.84 -8.80 -29.55
CA TRP A 658 -2.89 -7.91 -28.90
C TRP A 658 -1.48 -7.93 -29.52
N LEU A 659 -1.10 -9.05 -30.14
CA LEU A 659 0.15 -9.21 -30.90
C LEU A 659 -0.18 -9.72 -32.30
N ALA A 660 -0.61 -8.82 -33.18
CA ALA A 660 -1.04 -9.16 -34.52
C ALA A 660 0.15 -9.26 -35.49
N PRO A 661 0.08 -10.10 -36.55
CA PRO A 661 1.17 -10.23 -37.52
C PRO A 661 1.60 -8.92 -38.21
N TRP A 662 0.72 -7.92 -38.28
CA TRP A 662 1.02 -6.61 -38.87
C TRP A 662 1.79 -5.68 -37.92
N GLU A 663 1.80 -5.96 -36.62
CA GLU A 663 2.58 -5.23 -35.62
C GLU A 663 4.06 -5.68 -35.63
N LEU A 664 4.34 -6.86 -36.20
CA LEU A 664 5.65 -7.48 -36.21
C LEU A 664 6.50 -7.11 -37.45
N PRO A 665 7.85 -7.10 -37.30
CA PRO A 665 8.57 -7.21 -36.04
C PRO A 665 8.61 -5.87 -35.28
N ASN A 666 8.39 -4.75 -35.95
CA ASN A 666 8.68 -3.43 -35.37
C ASN A 666 7.81 -2.33 -35.99
N THR A 667 6.54 -2.60 -36.27
CA THR A 667 5.64 -1.58 -36.83
C THR A 667 5.47 -0.43 -35.83
N ILE A 668 5.54 0.80 -36.35
CA ILE A 668 5.29 2.00 -35.54
C ILE A 668 3.78 2.14 -35.34
N THR A 669 3.35 2.07 -34.09
CA THR A 669 1.94 2.21 -33.65
C THR A 669 1.78 3.30 -32.60
N CYS A 670 2.80 4.17 -32.48
CA CYS A 670 2.92 5.16 -31.42
C CYS A 670 1.69 6.05 -31.27
N ASP A 671 1.06 5.95 -30.10
CA ASP A 671 0.13 6.93 -29.54
C ASP A 671 0.69 7.39 -28.20
N ASP A 672 0.94 8.69 -28.07
CA ASP A 672 1.57 9.24 -26.87
C ASP A 672 0.61 9.20 -25.66
N HIS A 673 -0.68 9.42 -25.92
CA HIS A 673 -1.74 9.50 -24.92
C HIS A 673 -2.99 8.77 -25.39
N PRO A 674 -2.92 7.44 -25.57
CA PRO A 674 -4.08 6.66 -26.00
C PRO A 674 -5.24 6.85 -25.02
N PRO A 675 -6.48 6.95 -25.51
CA PRO A 675 -7.65 7.07 -24.65
C PRO A 675 -7.71 5.92 -23.66
N LEU A 676 -7.90 6.27 -22.38
CA LEU A 676 -8.05 5.30 -21.31
C LEU A 676 -9.43 4.62 -21.38
N VAL A 677 -9.45 3.29 -21.46
CA VAL A 677 -10.67 2.48 -21.38
C VAL A 677 -10.61 1.63 -20.12
N ALA A 678 -11.40 1.96 -19.10
CA ALA A 678 -11.42 1.17 -17.87
C ALA A 678 -11.77 -0.31 -18.16
N PRO A 679 -10.93 -1.28 -17.77
CA PRO A 679 -11.25 -2.69 -17.96
C PRO A 679 -12.38 -3.13 -16.98
N PRO A 680 -13.09 -4.22 -17.29
CA PRO A 680 -13.99 -4.84 -16.33
C PRO A 680 -13.22 -5.44 -15.14
N ALA A 681 -13.93 -5.76 -14.06
CA ALA A 681 -13.35 -6.47 -12.93
C ALA A 681 -12.71 -7.80 -13.38
N PRO A 682 -11.51 -8.17 -12.86
CA PRO A 682 -10.86 -9.41 -13.23
C PRO A 682 -11.70 -10.65 -12.91
N SER A 683 -11.48 -11.73 -13.67
CA SER A 683 -12.14 -13.01 -13.45
C SER A 683 -11.17 -14.19 -13.64
N ALA A 684 -11.60 -15.39 -13.28
CA ALA A 684 -10.79 -16.60 -13.49
C ALA A 684 -10.44 -16.77 -14.99
N TRP A 685 -9.27 -17.37 -15.26
CA TRP A 685 -8.80 -17.63 -16.62
C TRP A 685 -9.44 -18.88 -17.20
#